data_AF-A0A4Q0ZA46-F1
#
_entry.id   AF-A0A4Q0ZA46-F1
#
_cell.length_a   1.000
_cell.length_b   1.000
_cell.length_c   1.000
_cell.angle_alpha   90.00
_cell.angle_beta   90.00
_cell.angle_gamma   90.00
#
_symmetry.space_group_name_H-M   'P 1'
#
loop_
_entity.id
_entity.type
_entity.pdbx_description
1 polymer ?
#
loop_
_entity_poly.entity_id
_entity_poly.type
_entity_poly.pdbx_seq_one_letter_code
_entity_poly.pdbx_strand_id
1 'polypeptide(L)'
;MNNLRLKDKIFLILVLPLITILILSFISLYNKYEQKSKMNDTSYYISFILKVSTLLGDLQKEREYALTYLDSYGKDKKEELNLQIKSSEIKQEELKTFLDNFHLVKKDNNISTKLEMLNKAILDLRTMRNKLIDLKINRLESYETYNKYIENLISFYDDLLIYSNNKELSKHSQAYISLINVVEKAYMEKEIVSGIFSRNNISNEDYNRLISFISSQNFYLEVFSKNASLEQLEFYKHSMNNEIFQKIENFRKVIYSKIKKDAYLMEIKESLGYGGLIHSYKDYFIEQKDSLLNQIQKNHTKMLKAIKDYKRVENITKDEIELLDQIQETFDLYMSNAFDNNFFNDSANDLKTIKALNILSKNIYGANLKEWEEFSYKKIEFFEQIKDKTIKNMLKNIDENSQTLNNQMILFILFLLVLLIVIFISISFILKRITVSMKKFQNNLNEFFAYSMREKDSIILDEIDGKDEFALMTLNMNKEIIKIEKIIENDKEVLLEITDIVEKVNNGFFEYSIKTKASTKELEALVEIINKMINRTKLKIDSLNLLLNSYTQGDYKFKLDDVHKKGMYGDFGTLCSSTLLLGQSSSELIAMITNAGVELEKNTKILTNSSNELAISSTEQASSLEQSSAALEQITANIKNNNENMNKMMTIANELNEASNIGSKAATQTSISMDEINEKVHAINDAIAIIDKIAFQTNILSLNAAVEAATAGEAGKGFAVVAAEVRNLANRSADAAKEIKNLVQSASVKSNEGKVIADDMIKGYENLTSKISQTKDIIQSVTLFSKEQESGIIQINDTISRLDSATQKNAMTASNIDVLSNEVSKLSNRLLDITSQSKIDERYYEMVENINLIKEVSKYKNDHINFKKSYYKNLDSFEDCNVVDCKSCNMGKWISFCENENKEFTKFDEWNLLKQNHKDVHQKVQAYVSKNANKEKNQILRKIASEIEESTVKVFDSLNDVLYIDSKLNKS
;
A
#
# COMPACT_ATOMS: atom_id res chain seq x y z
N MET A 1 -49.96 29.29 47.62
CA MET A 1 -48.96 29.41 48.71
C MET A 1 -49.49 30.07 49.99
N ASN A 2 -50.60 30.81 50.01
CA ASN A 2 -50.94 31.64 51.17
C ASN A 2 -51.57 30.93 52.39
N ASN A 3 -52.00 29.66 52.28
CA ASN A 3 -52.59 28.89 53.38
C ASN A 3 -51.70 27.74 53.93
N LEU A 4 -50.41 27.72 53.60
CA LEU A 4 -49.45 26.71 54.04
C LEU A 4 -48.53 27.27 55.16
N ARG A 5 -48.19 26.45 56.16
CA ARG A 5 -47.27 26.82 57.25
C ARG A 5 -45.87 27.09 56.67
N LEU A 6 -45.09 28.03 57.23
CA LEU A 6 -43.79 28.50 56.69
C LEU A 6 -42.80 27.35 56.38
N LYS A 7 -42.83 26.29 57.21
CA LYS A 7 -42.09 25.04 57.06
C LYS A 7 -42.32 24.32 55.71
N ASP A 8 -43.54 24.37 55.17
CA ASP A 8 -43.92 23.62 53.96
C ASP A 8 -43.51 24.37 52.66
N LYS A 9 -43.25 25.69 52.75
CA LYS A 9 -42.81 26.52 51.61
C LYS A 9 -41.32 26.35 51.30
N ILE A 10 -40.49 26.20 52.34
CA ILE A 10 -39.03 26.02 52.21
C ILE A 10 -38.68 24.66 51.59
N PHE A 11 -39.49 23.62 51.86
CA PHE A 11 -39.35 22.28 51.26
C PHE A 11 -39.52 22.27 49.73
N LEU A 12 -40.36 23.16 49.17
CA LEU A 12 -40.67 23.21 47.73
C LEU A 12 -39.58 23.85 46.85
N ILE A 13 -38.74 24.74 47.39
CA ILE A 13 -37.68 25.46 46.64
C ILE A 13 -36.43 24.60 46.40
N LEU A 14 -36.19 23.59 47.25
CA LEU A 14 -34.99 22.73 47.20
C LEU A 14 -35.13 21.50 46.28
N VAL A 15 -36.31 21.25 45.71
CA VAL A 15 -36.61 20.07 44.89
C VAL A 15 -36.08 20.18 43.45
N LEU A 16 -35.95 21.39 42.90
CA LEU A 16 -35.61 21.62 41.48
C LEU A 16 -34.16 21.21 41.08
N PRO A 17 -33.11 21.51 41.88
CA PRO A 17 -31.73 21.07 41.60
C PRO A 17 -31.57 19.54 41.71
N LEU A 18 -32.32 18.91 42.61
CA LEU A 18 -32.33 17.46 42.82
C LEU A 18 -32.85 16.70 41.59
N ILE A 19 -33.86 17.26 40.91
CA ILE A 19 -34.40 16.71 39.66
C ILE A 19 -33.35 16.77 38.53
N THR A 20 -32.57 17.85 38.45
CA THR A 20 -31.53 18.02 37.40
C THR A 20 -30.39 17.01 37.55
N ILE A 21 -29.94 16.75 38.79
CA ILE A 21 -28.90 15.75 39.09
C ILE A 21 -29.38 14.33 38.73
N LEU A 22 -30.65 14.02 38.99
CA LEU A 22 -31.25 12.72 38.62
C LEU A 22 -31.30 12.52 37.10
N ILE A 23 -31.61 13.56 36.32
CA ILE A 23 -31.66 13.48 34.84
C ILE A 23 -30.27 13.21 34.25
N LEU A 24 -29.24 13.96 34.65
CA LEU A 24 -27.88 13.74 34.15
C LEU A 24 -27.31 12.37 34.56
N SER A 25 -27.63 11.92 35.78
CA SER A 25 -27.22 10.60 36.28
C SER A 25 -27.89 9.47 35.51
N PHE A 26 -29.16 9.65 35.12
CA PHE A 26 -29.88 8.69 34.26
C PHE A 26 -29.24 8.59 32.88
N ILE A 27 -28.90 9.72 32.24
CA ILE A 27 -28.22 9.73 30.93
C ILE A 27 -26.88 8.97 31.01
N SER A 28 -26.08 9.21 32.05
CA SER A 28 -24.81 8.51 32.22
C SER A 28 -24.96 7.00 32.45
N LEU A 29 -25.97 6.57 33.21
CA LEU A 29 -26.27 5.14 33.42
C LEU A 29 -26.79 4.48 32.14
N TYR A 30 -27.63 5.19 31.38
CA TYR A 30 -28.16 4.73 30.10
C TYR A 30 -27.04 4.49 29.08
N ASN A 31 -26.08 5.42 28.95
CA ASN A 31 -24.94 5.25 28.03
C ASN A 31 -24.08 4.01 28.37
N LYS A 32 -23.84 3.75 29.66
CA LYS A 32 -23.10 2.55 30.11
C LYS A 32 -23.88 1.26 29.86
N TYR A 33 -25.20 1.29 30.06
CA TYR A 33 -26.08 0.18 29.73
C TYR A 33 -26.09 -0.10 28.21
N GLU A 34 -26.17 0.93 27.38
CA GLU A 34 -26.13 0.81 25.92
C GLU A 34 -24.81 0.17 25.46
N GLN A 35 -23.67 0.61 26.01
CA GLN A 35 -22.36 0.04 25.69
C GLN A 35 -22.26 -1.45 26.07
N LYS A 36 -22.80 -1.83 27.23
CA LYS A 36 -22.89 -3.23 27.66
C LYS A 36 -23.80 -4.05 26.75
N SER A 37 -24.95 -3.49 26.34
CA SER A 37 -25.86 -4.14 25.40
C SER A 37 -25.17 -4.43 24.05
N LYS A 38 -24.43 -3.46 23.51
CA LYS A 38 -23.64 -3.65 22.28
C LYS A 38 -22.58 -4.75 22.43
N MET A 39 -21.90 -4.82 23.57
CA MET A 39 -20.94 -5.91 23.85
C MET A 39 -21.60 -7.29 23.90
N ASN A 40 -22.82 -7.38 24.42
CA ASN A 40 -23.58 -8.63 24.39
C ASN A 40 -23.92 -9.04 22.94
N ASP A 41 -24.36 -8.10 22.11
CA ASP A 41 -24.62 -8.35 20.68
C ASP A 41 -23.36 -8.88 19.97
N THR A 42 -22.18 -8.30 20.25
CA THR A 42 -20.89 -8.82 19.76
C THR A 42 -20.64 -10.26 20.22
N SER A 43 -20.88 -10.57 21.50
CA SER A 43 -20.70 -11.92 22.05
C SER A 43 -21.62 -12.95 21.39
N TYR A 44 -22.88 -12.58 21.12
CA TYR A 44 -23.82 -13.43 20.41
C TYR A 44 -23.37 -13.68 18.97
N TYR A 45 -22.86 -12.65 18.28
CA TYR A 45 -22.33 -12.79 16.93
C TYR A 45 -21.07 -13.66 16.89
N ILE A 46 -20.15 -13.51 17.84
CA ILE A 46 -18.97 -14.39 17.97
C ILE A 46 -19.38 -15.84 18.23
N SER A 47 -20.42 -16.07 19.02
CA SER A 47 -20.95 -17.42 19.28
C SER A 47 -21.54 -18.05 18.02
N PHE A 48 -22.22 -17.26 17.19
CA PHE A 48 -22.66 -17.68 15.85
C PHE A 48 -21.47 -18.05 14.97
N ILE A 49 -20.45 -17.18 14.90
CA ILE A 49 -19.23 -17.40 14.11
C ILE A 49 -18.47 -18.64 14.57
N LEU A 50 -18.47 -18.97 15.87
CA LEU A 50 -17.91 -20.23 16.36
C LEU A 50 -18.64 -21.46 15.78
N LYS A 51 -19.97 -21.42 15.70
CA LYS A 51 -20.76 -22.50 15.08
C LYS A 51 -20.49 -22.60 13.57
N VAL A 52 -20.42 -21.47 12.88
CA VAL A 52 -19.99 -21.39 11.48
C VAL A 52 -18.60 -22.00 11.31
N SER A 53 -17.66 -21.71 12.21
CA SER A 53 -16.29 -22.24 12.18
C SER A 53 -16.21 -23.74 12.36
N THR A 54 -17.03 -24.30 13.24
CA THR A 54 -17.07 -25.76 13.40
C THR A 54 -17.57 -26.47 12.14
N LEU A 55 -18.60 -25.91 11.49
CA LEU A 55 -19.12 -26.46 10.23
C LEU A 55 -18.14 -26.26 9.07
N LEU A 56 -17.49 -25.11 8.98
CA LEU A 56 -16.48 -24.79 7.97
C LEU A 56 -15.34 -25.82 7.99
N GLY A 57 -14.78 -26.09 9.18
CA GLY A 57 -13.70 -27.07 9.32
C GLY A 57 -14.12 -28.49 8.92
N ASP A 58 -15.34 -28.90 9.28
CA ASP A 58 -15.88 -30.22 8.90
C ASP A 58 -16.08 -30.34 7.38
N LEU A 59 -16.55 -29.27 6.72
CA LEU A 59 -16.73 -29.26 5.27
C LEU A 59 -15.41 -29.18 4.49
N GLN A 60 -14.41 -28.49 5.03
CA GLN A 60 -13.05 -28.49 4.45
C GLN A 60 -12.45 -29.90 4.46
N LYS A 61 -12.61 -30.63 5.57
CA LYS A 61 -12.21 -32.04 5.68
C LYS A 61 -13.05 -32.96 4.80
N GLU A 62 -14.36 -32.71 4.71
CA GLU A 62 -15.25 -33.47 3.84
C GLU A 62 -14.87 -33.31 2.37
N ARG A 63 -14.61 -32.08 1.93
CA ARG A 63 -14.11 -31.77 0.57
C ARG A 63 -12.82 -32.54 0.30
N GLU A 64 -11.88 -32.56 1.23
CA GLU A 64 -10.64 -33.32 1.11
C GLU A 64 -10.90 -34.81 0.86
N TYR A 65 -11.72 -35.45 1.70
CA TYR A 65 -12.04 -36.87 1.52
C TYR A 65 -12.84 -37.15 0.25
N ALA A 66 -13.74 -36.24 -0.13
CA ALA A 66 -14.54 -36.35 -1.34
C ALA A 66 -13.66 -36.37 -2.60
N LEU A 67 -12.67 -35.47 -2.66
CA LEU A 67 -11.79 -35.36 -3.82
C LEU A 67 -10.82 -36.53 -3.89
N THR A 68 -10.27 -36.99 -2.76
CA THR A 68 -9.44 -38.21 -2.71
C THR A 68 -10.25 -39.46 -3.08
N TYR A 69 -11.51 -39.54 -2.65
CA TYR A 69 -12.43 -40.61 -3.04
C TYR A 69 -12.69 -40.62 -4.55
N LEU A 70 -12.89 -39.45 -5.16
CA LEU A 70 -13.06 -39.33 -6.62
C LEU A 70 -11.76 -39.63 -7.39
N ASP A 71 -10.62 -39.11 -6.93
CA ASP A 71 -9.31 -39.31 -7.57
C ASP A 71 -8.89 -40.80 -7.56
N SER A 72 -9.32 -41.55 -6.54
CA SER A 72 -9.11 -43.00 -6.44
C SER A 72 -10.19 -43.85 -7.13
N TYR A 73 -11.14 -43.22 -7.86
CA TYR A 73 -12.31 -43.88 -8.47
C TYR A 73 -13.10 -44.72 -7.46
N GLY A 74 -13.23 -44.20 -6.24
CA GLY A 74 -14.02 -44.77 -5.15
C GLY A 74 -13.32 -45.82 -4.30
N LYS A 75 -11.99 -45.97 -4.41
CA LYS A 75 -11.21 -46.99 -3.70
C LYS A 75 -10.70 -46.53 -2.34
N ASP A 76 -10.23 -45.29 -2.24
CA ASP A 76 -9.62 -44.74 -1.04
C ASP A 76 -10.58 -43.79 -0.31
N LYS A 77 -10.49 -43.73 1.03
CA LYS A 77 -11.24 -42.77 1.88
C LYS A 77 -12.77 -42.89 1.89
N LYS A 78 -13.34 -44.01 1.41
CA LYS A 78 -14.79 -44.22 1.40
C LYS A 78 -15.43 -44.20 2.79
N GLU A 79 -14.83 -44.87 3.77
CA GLU A 79 -15.37 -44.94 5.13
C GLU A 79 -15.21 -43.59 5.85
N GLU A 80 -14.03 -42.99 5.74
CA GLU A 80 -13.74 -41.67 6.31
C GLU A 80 -14.65 -40.58 5.73
N LEU A 81 -14.90 -40.60 4.41
CA LEU A 81 -15.84 -39.68 3.76
C LEU A 81 -17.26 -39.83 4.31
N ASN A 82 -17.77 -41.06 4.43
CA ASN A 82 -19.11 -41.30 4.95
C ASN A 82 -19.26 -40.88 6.42
N LEU A 83 -18.23 -41.08 7.23
CA LEU A 83 -18.20 -40.62 8.63
C LEU A 83 -18.14 -39.09 8.69
N GLN A 84 -17.32 -38.46 7.84
CA GLN A 84 -17.19 -37.01 7.81
C GLN A 84 -18.47 -36.33 7.31
N ILE A 85 -19.14 -36.87 6.29
CA ILE A 85 -20.46 -36.37 5.83
C ILE A 85 -21.45 -36.36 6.99
N LYS A 86 -21.53 -37.44 7.78
CA LYS A 86 -22.40 -37.51 8.96
C LYS A 86 -22.04 -36.46 10.01
N SER A 87 -20.74 -36.24 10.26
CA SER A 87 -20.27 -35.18 11.17
C SER A 87 -20.71 -33.80 10.69
N SER A 88 -20.46 -33.48 9.41
CA SER A 88 -20.86 -32.22 8.80
C SER A 88 -22.37 -32.00 8.86
N GLU A 89 -23.18 -33.04 8.63
CA GLU A 89 -24.65 -32.95 8.74
C GLU A 89 -25.10 -32.65 10.17
N ILE A 90 -24.47 -33.26 11.18
CA ILE A 90 -24.74 -32.96 12.60
C ILE A 90 -24.41 -31.49 12.90
N LYS A 91 -23.24 -30.99 12.48
CA LYS A 91 -22.83 -29.59 12.69
C LYS A 91 -23.71 -28.60 11.95
N GLN A 92 -24.18 -28.97 10.77
CA GLN A 92 -25.13 -28.19 10.01
C GLN A 92 -26.48 -28.07 10.72
N GLU A 93 -26.99 -29.16 11.31
CA GLU A 93 -28.23 -29.14 12.08
C GLU A 93 -28.07 -28.38 13.42
N GLU A 94 -26.92 -28.49 14.07
CA GLU A 94 -26.58 -27.65 15.24
C GLU A 94 -26.61 -26.15 14.89
N LEU A 95 -26.01 -25.75 13.76
CA LEU A 95 -26.02 -24.37 13.29
C LEU A 95 -27.45 -23.90 12.98
N LYS A 96 -28.25 -24.75 12.34
CA LYS A 96 -29.66 -24.45 12.03
C LYS A 96 -30.49 -24.27 13.30
N THR A 97 -30.33 -25.15 14.29
CA THR A 97 -31.01 -25.05 15.59
C THR A 97 -30.60 -23.77 16.33
N PHE A 98 -29.34 -23.35 16.23
CA PHE A 98 -28.87 -22.10 16.80
C PHE A 98 -29.52 -20.89 16.13
N LEU A 99 -29.70 -20.93 14.81
CA LEU A 99 -30.32 -19.84 14.03
C LEU A 99 -31.77 -19.56 14.42
N ASP A 100 -32.54 -20.58 14.84
CA ASP A 100 -33.92 -20.40 15.31
C ASP A 100 -34.03 -19.42 16.49
N ASN A 101 -32.97 -19.32 17.31
CA ASN A 101 -32.88 -18.44 18.48
C ASN A 101 -31.92 -17.26 18.28
N PHE A 102 -31.34 -17.09 17.08
CA PHE A 102 -30.38 -16.04 16.80
C PHE A 102 -31.07 -14.70 16.52
N HIS A 103 -31.30 -13.94 17.59
CA HIS A 103 -32.10 -12.71 17.56
C HIS A 103 -31.55 -11.59 16.66
N LEU A 104 -30.25 -11.59 16.33
CA LEU A 104 -29.64 -10.58 15.45
C LEU A 104 -30.12 -10.69 14.00
N VAL A 105 -30.52 -11.89 13.54
CA VAL A 105 -31.08 -12.10 12.19
C VAL A 105 -32.32 -11.23 11.95
N LYS A 106 -33.13 -10.99 12.98
CA LYS A 106 -34.36 -10.19 12.88
C LYS A 106 -34.10 -8.68 12.80
N LYS A 107 -32.87 -8.23 13.10
CA LYS A 107 -32.48 -6.82 13.13
C LYS A 107 -31.64 -6.41 11.91
N ASP A 108 -30.94 -7.35 11.27
CA ASP A 108 -29.97 -7.07 10.20
C ASP A 108 -30.34 -7.79 8.88
N ASN A 109 -30.72 -6.99 7.88
CA ASN A 109 -31.11 -7.48 6.55
C ASN A 109 -29.95 -8.16 5.80
N ASN A 110 -28.69 -7.80 6.08
CA ASN A 110 -27.52 -8.40 5.43
C ASN A 110 -27.35 -9.87 5.86
N ILE A 111 -27.46 -10.13 7.17
CA ILE A 111 -27.41 -11.50 7.72
C ILE A 111 -28.54 -12.35 7.13
N SER A 112 -29.76 -11.82 7.05
CA SER A 112 -30.90 -12.53 6.46
C SER A 112 -30.62 -12.96 5.03
N THR A 113 -30.07 -12.06 4.21
CA THR A 113 -29.76 -12.33 2.79
C THR A 113 -28.68 -13.42 2.64
N LYS A 114 -27.60 -13.34 3.44
CA LYS A 114 -26.54 -14.35 3.45
C LYS A 114 -27.04 -15.72 3.92
N LEU A 115 -27.97 -15.75 4.87
CA LEU A 115 -28.61 -17.00 5.32
C LEU A 115 -29.49 -17.63 4.24
N GLU A 116 -30.20 -16.84 3.42
CA GLU A 116 -30.92 -17.36 2.25
C GLU A 116 -29.96 -17.99 1.23
N MET A 117 -28.83 -17.33 0.95
CA MET A 117 -27.79 -17.88 0.07
C MET A 117 -27.19 -19.17 0.62
N LEU A 118 -26.91 -19.22 1.93
CA LEU A 118 -26.42 -20.43 2.61
C LEU A 118 -27.45 -21.57 2.51
N ASN A 119 -28.73 -21.29 2.78
CA ASN A 119 -29.80 -22.28 2.68
C ASN A 119 -29.95 -22.85 1.26
N LYS A 120 -29.75 -22.03 0.22
CA LYS A 120 -29.70 -22.50 -1.16
C LYS A 120 -28.49 -23.42 -1.40
N ALA A 121 -27.30 -23.02 -0.93
CA ALA A 121 -26.09 -23.82 -1.06
C ALA A 121 -26.18 -25.17 -0.31
N ILE A 122 -26.92 -25.23 0.80
CA ILE A 122 -27.24 -26.47 1.54
C ILE A 122 -27.95 -27.50 0.65
N LEU A 123 -28.92 -27.06 -0.15
CA LEU A 123 -29.65 -27.94 -1.05
C LEU A 123 -28.74 -28.47 -2.15
N ASP A 124 -27.94 -27.59 -2.75
CA ASP A 124 -26.93 -27.95 -3.76
C ASP A 124 -25.95 -29.00 -3.20
N LEU A 125 -25.40 -28.77 -1.99
CA LEU A 125 -24.48 -29.68 -1.31
C LEU A 125 -25.09 -31.06 -1.07
N ARG A 126 -26.35 -31.12 -0.64
CA ARG A 126 -27.04 -32.40 -0.42
C ARG A 126 -27.23 -33.19 -1.72
N THR A 127 -27.63 -32.51 -2.79
CA THR A 127 -27.77 -33.18 -4.11
C THR A 127 -26.42 -33.66 -4.64
N MET A 128 -25.37 -32.88 -4.42
CA MET A 128 -24.01 -33.22 -4.79
C MET A 128 -23.50 -34.45 -4.02
N ARG A 129 -23.68 -34.51 -2.68
CA ARG A 129 -23.30 -35.69 -1.85
C ARG A 129 -23.92 -37.00 -2.35
N ASN A 130 -25.18 -36.98 -2.77
CA ASN A 130 -25.84 -38.17 -3.34
C ASN A 130 -25.19 -38.61 -4.66
N LYS A 131 -24.86 -37.65 -5.54
CA LYS A 131 -24.14 -37.96 -6.79
C LYS A 131 -22.70 -38.42 -6.52
N LEU A 132 -22.05 -37.86 -5.50
CA LEU A 132 -20.67 -38.18 -5.09
C LEU A 132 -20.53 -39.64 -4.65
N ILE A 133 -21.40 -40.10 -3.75
CA ILE A 133 -21.36 -41.48 -3.23
C ILE A 133 -21.60 -42.51 -4.36
N ASP A 134 -22.42 -42.15 -5.34
CA ASP A 134 -22.71 -42.97 -6.53
C ASP A 134 -21.67 -42.84 -7.66
N LEU A 135 -20.61 -42.02 -7.48
CA LEU A 135 -19.62 -41.67 -8.52
C LEU A 135 -20.26 -41.09 -9.81
N LYS A 136 -21.40 -40.42 -9.69
CA LYS A 136 -22.15 -39.77 -10.79
C LYS A 136 -21.78 -38.30 -10.98
N ILE A 137 -20.71 -37.84 -10.35
CA ILE A 137 -20.21 -36.46 -10.42
C ILE A 137 -18.71 -36.49 -10.68
N ASN A 138 -18.22 -35.51 -11.43
CA ASN A 138 -16.79 -35.36 -11.66
C ASN A 138 -16.12 -34.54 -10.53
N ARG A 139 -14.78 -34.64 -10.46
CA ARG A 139 -13.95 -33.96 -9.45
C ARG A 139 -14.17 -32.44 -9.42
N LEU A 140 -14.24 -31.81 -10.59
CA LEU A 140 -14.35 -30.36 -10.71
C LEU A 140 -15.71 -29.85 -10.20
N GLU A 141 -16.81 -30.49 -10.59
CA GLU A 141 -18.17 -30.14 -10.17
C GLU A 141 -18.34 -30.33 -8.65
N SER A 142 -17.74 -31.38 -8.07
CA SER A 142 -17.71 -31.57 -6.61
C SER A 142 -16.92 -30.47 -5.91
N TYR A 143 -15.71 -30.16 -6.41
CA TYR A 143 -14.85 -29.10 -5.89
C TYR A 143 -15.54 -27.72 -5.90
N GLU A 144 -16.14 -27.32 -7.03
CA GLU A 144 -16.84 -26.04 -7.17
C GLU A 144 -18.04 -25.93 -6.22
N THR A 145 -18.79 -27.02 -6.03
CA THR A 145 -19.93 -27.04 -5.11
C THR A 145 -19.49 -26.85 -3.65
N TYR A 146 -18.45 -27.57 -3.21
CA TYR A 146 -17.88 -27.38 -1.87
C TYR A 146 -17.32 -25.97 -1.67
N ASN A 147 -16.57 -25.45 -2.65
CA ASN A 147 -15.99 -24.11 -2.57
C ASN A 147 -17.07 -23.03 -2.44
N LYS A 148 -18.13 -23.09 -3.25
CA LYS A 148 -19.24 -22.13 -3.16
C LYS A 148 -19.89 -22.15 -1.78
N TYR A 149 -20.03 -23.32 -1.17
CA TYR A 149 -20.55 -23.44 0.19
C TYR A 149 -19.60 -22.85 1.23
N ILE A 150 -18.31 -23.17 1.12
CA ILE A 150 -17.24 -22.68 2.00
C ILE A 150 -17.10 -21.16 1.91
N GLU A 151 -17.13 -20.58 0.71
CA GLU A 151 -17.10 -19.12 0.50
C GLU A 151 -18.30 -18.42 1.13
N ASN A 152 -19.51 -19.00 1.00
CA ASN A 152 -20.70 -18.48 1.69
C ASN A 152 -20.53 -18.51 3.22
N LEU A 153 -19.94 -19.57 3.79
CA LEU A 153 -19.62 -19.61 5.22
C LEU A 153 -18.58 -18.56 5.62
N ILE A 154 -17.50 -18.43 4.84
CA ILE A 154 -16.43 -17.44 5.07
C ILE A 154 -16.99 -16.00 5.03
N SER A 155 -17.99 -15.72 4.18
CA SER A 155 -18.59 -14.39 4.08
C SER A 155 -19.26 -13.89 5.37
N PHE A 156 -19.65 -14.78 6.30
CA PHE A 156 -20.16 -14.36 7.61
C PHE A 156 -19.07 -13.80 8.52
N TYR A 157 -17.81 -14.20 8.31
CA TYR A 157 -16.70 -13.70 9.12
C TYR A 157 -16.40 -12.24 8.80
N ASP A 158 -16.63 -11.79 7.58
CA ASP A 158 -16.41 -10.39 7.18
C ASP A 158 -17.30 -9.43 7.98
N ASP A 159 -18.52 -9.85 8.30
CA ASP A 159 -19.48 -9.07 9.08
C ASP A 159 -19.10 -9.00 10.58
N LEU A 160 -18.15 -9.82 11.06
CA LEU A 160 -17.64 -9.74 12.43
C LEU A 160 -17.07 -8.35 12.75
N LEU A 161 -16.55 -7.64 11.74
CA LEU A 161 -16.10 -6.26 11.88
C LEU A 161 -17.23 -5.27 12.17
N ILE A 162 -18.43 -5.51 11.65
CA ILE A 162 -19.62 -4.67 11.87
C ILE A 162 -20.04 -4.73 13.35
N TYR A 163 -19.96 -5.92 13.94
CA TYR A 163 -20.33 -6.15 15.34
C TYR A 163 -19.17 -5.85 16.32
N SER A 164 -17.99 -5.46 15.83
CA SER A 164 -16.83 -5.15 16.65
C SER A 164 -16.89 -3.73 17.22
N ASN A 165 -17.52 -3.60 18.38
CA ASN A 165 -17.92 -2.31 18.97
C ASN A 165 -16.80 -1.49 19.64
N ASN A 166 -15.54 -1.93 19.55
CA ASN A 166 -14.39 -1.14 20.01
C ASN A 166 -13.12 -1.47 19.21
N LYS A 167 -12.10 -0.61 19.34
CA LYS A 167 -10.84 -0.70 18.59
C LYS A 167 -10.10 -2.03 18.79
N GLU A 168 -10.07 -2.56 20.01
CA GLU A 168 -9.36 -3.81 20.29
C GLU A 168 -10.08 -5.03 19.70
N LEU A 169 -11.40 -5.12 19.86
CA LEU A 169 -12.22 -6.18 19.27
C LEU A 169 -12.17 -6.14 17.75
N SER A 170 -12.13 -4.95 17.14
CA SER A 170 -11.99 -4.81 15.70
C SER A 170 -10.65 -5.38 15.21
N LYS A 171 -9.54 -5.08 15.90
CA LYS A 171 -8.22 -5.66 15.59
C LYS A 171 -8.23 -7.19 15.75
N HIS A 172 -8.72 -7.70 16.87
CA HIS A 172 -8.77 -9.15 17.09
C HIS A 172 -9.67 -9.87 16.08
N SER A 173 -10.76 -9.23 15.66
CA SER A 173 -11.63 -9.75 14.60
C SER A 173 -10.93 -9.78 13.25
N GLN A 174 -10.16 -8.74 12.88
CA GLN A 174 -9.32 -8.76 11.68
C GLN A 174 -8.26 -9.88 11.73
N ALA A 175 -7.62 -10.07 12.88
CA ALA A 175 -6.67 -11.16 13.09
C ALA A 175 -7.33 -12.54 12.91
N TYR A 176 -8.54 -12.72 13.46
CA TYR A 176 -9.32 -13.95 13.35
C TYR A 176 -9.79 -14.24 11.90
N ILE A 177 -10.34 -13.24 11.20
CA ILE A 177 -10.75 -13.34 9.79
C ILE A 177 -9.54 -13.71 8.91
N SER A 178 -8.38 -13.12 9.20
CA SER A 178 -7.15 -13.43 8.45
C SER A 178 -6.74 -14.89 8.64
N LEU A 179 -6.78 -15.41 9.87
CA LEU A 179 -6.46 -16.81 10.14
C LEU A 179 -7.41 -17.80 9.46
N ILE A 180 -8.72 -17.49 9.39
CA ILE A 180 -9.69 -18.29 8.64
C ILE A 180 -9.28 -18.41 7.17
N ASN A 181 -8.90 -17.30 6.56
CA ASN A 181 -8.44 -17.29 5.17
C ASN A 181 -7.11 -18.02 4.99
N VAL A 182 -6.17 -17.93 5.95
CA VAL A 182 -4.92 -18.71 5.93
C VAL A 182 -5.23 -20.20 5.97
N VAL A 183 -6.13 -20.65 6.86
CA VAL A 183 -6.53 -22.06 6.97
C VAL A 183 -7.13 -22.55 5.66
N GLU A 184 -8.06 -21.81 5.06
CA GLU A 184 -8.67 -22.22 3.78
C GLU A 184 -7.62 -22.33 2.68
N LYS A 185 -6.73 -21.34 2.54
CA LYS A 185 -5.66 -21.40 1.54
C LYS A 185 -4.62 -22.49 1.83
N ALA A 186 -4.43 -22.88 3.09
CA ALA A 186 -3.58 -24.02 3.46
C ALA A 186 -4.23 -25.36 3.08
N TYR A 187 -5.56 -25.50 3.22
CA TYR A 187 -6.28 -26.66 2.68
C TYR A 187 -6.17 -26.75 1.15
N MET A 188 -6.33 -25.63 0.45
CA MET A 188 -6.19 -25.58 -1.02
C MET A 188 -4.76 -25.93 -1.48
N GLU A 189 -3.75 -25.44 -0.75
CA GLU A 189 -2.34 -25.81 -0.98
C GLU A 189 -2.10 -27.31 -0.75
N LYS A 190 -2.61 -27.85 0.36
CA LYS A 190 -2.50 -29.28 0.66
C LYS A 190 -3.05 -30.12 -0.49
N GLU A 191 -4.26 -29.81 -0.93
CA GLU A 191 -4.96 -30.54 -1.99
C GLU A 191 -4.19 -30.50 -3.32
N ILE A 192 -3.78 -29.32 -3.76
CA ILE A 192 -3.13 -29.17 -5.06
C ILE A 192 -1.77 -29.88 -5.10
N VAL A 193 -1.00 -29.80 -4.02
CA VAL A 193 0.29 -30.49 -3.92
C VAL A 193 0.11 -32.00 -3.79
N SER A 194 -0.90 -32.47 -3.05
CA SER A 194 -1.25 -33.89 -3.02
C SER A 194 -1.62 -34.40 -4.43
N GLY A 195 -2.37 -33.61 -5.20
CA GLY A 195 -2.68 -33.91 -6.60
C GLY A 195 -1.46 -33.94 -7.51
N ILE A 196 -0.50 -33.02 -7.33
CA ILE A 196 0.77 -32.99 -8.06
C ILE A 196 1.59 -34.25 -7.76
N PHE A 197 1.74 -34.61 -6.47
CA PHE A 197 2.55 -35.75 -6.05
C PHE A 197 1.90 -37.09 -6.38
N SER A 198 0.57 -37.19 -6.37
CA SER A 198 -0.12 -38.42 -6.77
C SER A 198 -0.01 -38.68 -8.28
N ARG A 199 -0.08 -37.63 -9.11
CA ARG A 199 0.07 -37.72 -10.57
C ARG A 199 1.53 -37.76 -11.03
N ASN A 200 2.48 -37.42 -10.16
CA ASN A 200 3.89 -37.16 -10.48
C ASN A 200 4.08 -36.20 -11.68
N ASN A 201 3.18 -35.25 -11.84
CA ASN A 201 3.21 -34.29 -12.94
C ASN A 201 2.72 -32.93 -12.46
N ILE A 202 3.33 -31.86 -12.97
CA ILE A 202 2.98 -30.48 -12.65
C ILE A 202 2.50 -29.81 -13.93
N SER A 203 1.22 -29.42 -13.98
CA SER A 203 0.75 -28.54 -15.04
C SER A 203 1.04 -27.07 -14.72
N ASN A 204 1.07 -26.21 -15.73
CA ASN A 204 1.21 -24.75 -15.51
C ASN A 204 0.07 -24.19 -14.66
N GLU A 205 -1.14 -24.73 -14.80
CA GLU A 205 -2.27 -24.35 -13.98
C GLU A 205 -2.09 -24.77 -12.51
N ASP A 206 -1.59 -26.00 -12.27
CA ASP A 206 -1.26 -26.48 -10.92
C ASP A 206 -0.24 -25.55 -10.25
N TYR A 207 0.81 -25.15 -10.98
CA TYR A 207 1.84 -24.25 -10.48
C TYR A 207 1.29 -22.85 -10.15
N ASN A 208 0.56 -22.24 -11.07
CA ASN A 208 0.01 -20.89 -10.89
C ASN A 208 -0.97 -20.84 -9.71
N ARG A 209 -1.83 -21.86 -9.56
CA ARG A 209 -2.74 -21.98 -8.41
C ARG A 209 -1.97 -22.16 -7.11
N LEU A 210 -0.94 -23.00 -7.07
CA LEU A 210 -0.08 -23.19 -5.89
C LEU A 210 0.56 -21.86 -5.45
N ILE A 211 1.17 -21.11 -6.39
CA ILE A 211 1.76 -19.80 -6.10
C ILE A 211 0.71 -18.82 -5.59
N SER A 212 -0.48 -18.78 -6.22
CA SER A 212 -1.58 -17.92 -5.77
C SER A 212 -2.02 -18.22 -4.33
N PHE A 213 -2.11 -19.51 -3.96
CA PHE A 213 -2.46 -19.91 -2.59
C PHE A 213 -1.37 -19.54 -1.59
N ILE A 214 -0.09 -19.75 -1.91
CA ILE A 214 1.04 -19.39 -1.05
C ILE A 214 1.08 -17.87 -0.83
N SER A 215 0.96 -17.09 -1.90
CA SER A 215 0.91 -15.62 -1.83
C SER A 215 -0.27 -15.12 -1.00
N SER A 216 -1.45 -15.72 -1.17
CA SER A 216 -2.64 -15.39 -0.36
C SER A 216 -2.41 -15.70 1.12
N GLN A 217 -1.82 -16.86 1.45
CA GLN A 217 -1.48 -17.20 2.83
C GLN A 217 -0.53 -16.16 3.45
N ASN A 218 0.52 -15.77 2.72
CA ASN A 218 1.49 -14.79 3.20
C ASN A 218 0.84 -13.42 3.46
N PHE A 219 -0.03 -12.98 2.55
CA PHE A 219 -0.80 -11.74 2.73
C PHE A 219 -1.65 -11.77 4.01
N TYR A 220 -2.45 -12.83 4.20
CA TYR A 220 -3.29 -12.93 5.39
C TYR A 220 -2.48 -13.12 6.67
N LEU A 221 -1.33 -13.80 6.63
CA LEU A 221 -0.42 -13.89 7.77
C LEU A 221 0.18 -12.52 8.14
N GLU A 222 0.46 -11.66 7.16
CA GLU A 222 0.89 -10.29 7.41
C GLU A 222 -0.23 -9.47 8.09
N VAL A 223 -1.47 -9.57 7.59
CA VAL A 223 -2.64 -8.91 8.20
C VAL A 223 -2.87 -9.41 9.63
N PHE A 224 -2.75 -10.72 9.86
CA PHE A 224 -2.78 -11.30 11.21
C PHE A 224 -1.68 -10.68 12.09
N SER A 225 -0.44 -10.63 11.61
CA SER A 225 0.69 -10.11 12.40
C SER A 225 0.54 -8.64 12.81
N LYS A 226 -0.13 -7.80 12.00
CA LYS A 226 -0.40 -6.39 12.30
C LYS A 226 -1.49 -6.19 13.35
N ASN A 227 -2.37 -7.17 13.52
CA ASN A 227 -3.60 -7.06 14.31
C ASN A 227 -3.66 -8.00 15.52
N ALA A 228 -2.77 -9.00 15.60
CA ALA A 228 -2.64 -9.92 16.72
C ALA A 228 -2.20 -9.21 18.00
N SER A 229 -2.60 -9.73 19.17
CA SER A 229 -1.97 -9.32 20.44
C SER A 229 -0.51 -9.75 20.51
N LEU A 230 0.24 -9.10 21.40
CA LEU A 230 1.62 -9.50 21.71
C LEU A 230 1.72 -10.98 22.06
N GLU A 231 0.83 -11.49 22.92
CA GLU A 231 0.79 -12.92 23.30
C GLU A 231 0.54 -13.85 22.10
N GLN A 232 -0.36 -13.46 21.19
CA GLN A 232 -0.66 -14.23 19.97
C GLN A 232 0.52 -14.23 18.99
N LEU A 233 1.19 -13.08 18.85
CA LEU A 233 2.33 -12.90 17.97
C LEU A 233 3.57 -13.64 18.48
N GLU A 234 3.79 -13.66 19.80
CA GLU A 234 4.85 -14.45 20.44
C GLU A 234 4.61 -15.94 20.26
N PHE A 235 3.38 -16.42 20.49
CA PHE A 235 3.02 -17.82 20.23
C PHE A 235 3.24 -18.20 18.76
N TYR A 236 2.79 -17.35 17.83
CA TYR A 236 3.01 -17.53 16.39
C TYR A 236 4.50 -17.59 16.03
N LYS A 237 5.30 -16.62 16.48
CA LYS A 237 6.74 -16.55 16.18
C LYS A 237 7.52 -17.72 16.77
N HIS A 238 7.20 -18.12 18.00
CA HIS A 238 7.86 -19.25 18.66
C HIS A 238 7.61 -20.55 17.89
N SER A 239 6.38 -20.75 17.42
CA SER A 239 5.99 -21.96 16.70
C SER A 239 6.35 -21.97 15.21
N MET A 240 6.61 -20.81 14.58
CA MET A 240 7.13 -20.74 13.20
C MET A 240 8.56 -21.29 13.05
N ASN A 241 9.33 -21.37 14.14
CA ASN A 241 10.65 -22.00 14.16
C ASN A 241 10.62 -23.54 14.26
N ASN A 242 9.43 -24.15 14.17
CA ASN A 242 9.24 -25.59 14.29
C ASN A 242 9.59 -26.31 12.97
N GLU A 243 10.03 -27.56 13.07
CA GLU A 243 10.44 -28.43 11.95
C GLU A 243 9.33 -28.57 10.88
N ILE A 244 8.06 -28.48 11.29
CA ILE A 244 6.88 -28.58 10.41
C ILE A 244 6.96 -27.59 9.24
N PHE A 245 7.20 -26.31 9.50
CA PHE A 245 7.20 -25.27 8.47
C PHE A 245 8.41 -25.38 7.54
N GLN A 246 9.56 -25.81 8.07
CA GLN A 246 10.75 -26.08 7.27
C GLN A 246 10.53 -27.25 6.31
N LYS A 247 9.86 -28.32 6.75
CA LYS A 247 9.49 -29.45 5.90
C LYS A 247 8.53 -29.05 4.77
N ILE A 248 7.52 -28.24 5.06
CA ILE A 248 6.59 -27.70 4.04
C ILE A 248 7.35 -26.85 3.02
N GLU A 249 8.24 -25.98 3.47
CA GLU A 249 9.04 -25.15 2.57
C GLU A 249 9.98 -26.00 1.70
N ASN A 250 10.53 -27.08 2.24
CA ASN A 250 11.32 -28.03 1.46
C ASN A 250 10.47 -28.73 0.37
N PHE A 251 9.23 -29.13 0.65
CA PHE A 251 8.34 -29.68 -0.37
C PHE A 251 7.97 -28.66 -1.45
N ARG A 252 7.75 -27.38 -1.09
CA ARG A 252 7.56 -26.29 -2.07
C ARG A 252 8.79 -26.15 -2.96
N LYS A 253 10.00 -26.18 -2.38
CA LYS A 253 11.26 -26.17 -3.13
C LYS A 253 11.39 -27.35 -4.07
N VAL A 254 10.96 -28.55 -3.68
CA VAL A 254 10.94 -29.72 -4.57
C VAL A 254 10.10 -29.45 -5.83
N ILE A 255 8.91 -28.86 -5.69
CA ILE A 255 8.05 -28.48 -6.82
C ILE A 255 8.74 -27.41 -7.69
N TYR A 256 9.31 -26.38 -7.08
CA TYR A 256 10.03 -25.32 -7.80
C TYR A 256 11.25 -25.86 -8.56
N SER A 257 12.03 -26.73 -7.92
CA SER A 257 13.17 -27.40 -8.55
C SER A 257 12.74 -28.30 -9.69
N LYS A 258 11.62 -29.04 -9.56
CA LYS A 258 11.09 -29.89 -10.62
C LYS A 258 10.75 -29.09 -11.89
N ILE A 259 10.10 -27.94 -11.77
CA ILE A 259 9.78 -27.09 -12.93
C ILE A 259 11.05 -26.61 -13.64
N LYS A 260 12.08 -26.20 -12.88
CA LYS A 260 13.39 -25.82 -13.45
C LYS A 260 14.07 -27.01 -14.14
N LYS A 261 14.04 -28.18 -13.49
CA LYS A 261 14.58 -29.45 -14.02
C LYS A 261 13.87 -29.86 -15.32
N ASP A 262 12.55 -29.72 -15.39
CA ASP A 262 11.76 -30.04 -16.58
C ASP A 262 12.07 -29.10 -17.76
N ALA A 263 12.35 -27.82 -17.49
CA ALA A 263 12.83 -26.89 -18.51
C ALA A 263 14.17 -27.36 -19.13
N TYR A 264 15.13 -27.79 -18.30
CA TYR A 264 16.40 -28.34 -18.80
C TYR A 264 16.21 -29.70 -19.52
N LEU A 265 15.31 -30.57 -19.04
CA LEU A 265 14.98 -31.82 -19.74
C LEU A 265 14.36 -31.56 -21.11
N MET A 266 13.56 -30.50 -21.24
CA MET A 266 13.02 -30.06 -22.53
C MET A 266 14.14 -29.61 -23.46
N GLU A 267 15.13 -28.85 -22.97
CA GLU A 267 16.32 -28.46 -23.75
C GLU A 267 17.19 -29.67 -24.17
N ILE A 268 17.34 -30.67 -23.29
CA ILE A 268 18.04 -31.93 -23.60
C ILE A 268 17.28 -32.73 -24.66
N LYS A 269 15.94 -32.81 -24.56
CA LYS A 269 15.08 -33.48 -25.54
C LYS A 269 15.14 -32.80 -26.91
N GLU A 270 15.08 -31.46 -26.96
CA GLU A 270 15.27 -30.68 -28.19
C GLU A 270 16.63 -30.97 -28.83
N SER A 271 17.68 -31.12 -28.01
CA SER A 271 19.04 -31.41 -28.48
C SER A 271 19.21 -32.85 -29.04
N LEU A 272 18.29 -33.78 -28.74
CA LEU A 272 18.25 -35.15 -29.27
C LEU A 272 17.33 -35.34 -30.48
N GLY A 273 16.29 -34.51 -30.59
CA GLY A 273 15.19 -34.69 -31.53
C GLY A 273 15.55 -34.47 -33.00
N TYR A 274 14.53 -34.29 -33.85
CA TYR A 274 14.71 -34.03 -35.28
C TYR A 274 15.45 -32.69 -35.48
N GLY A 275 16.57 -32.68 -36.21
CA GLY A 275 17.50 -31.53 -36.28
C GLY A 275 18.49 -31.42 -35.10
N GLY A 276 18.40 -32.32 -34.12
CA GLY A 276 19.31 -32.46 -32.98
C GLY A 276 20.54 -33.31 -33.30
N LEU A 277 21.22 -33.78 -32.27
CA LEU A 277 22.52 -34.46 -32.36
C LEU A 277 22.46 -35.80 -33.10
N ILE A 278 21.49 -36.66 -32.82
CA ILE A 278 21.35 -37.97 -33.50
C ILE A 278 21.02 -37.78 -34.99
N HIS A 279 20.17 -36.79 -35.32
CA HIS A 279 19.86 -36.46 -36.70
C HIS A 279 21.11 -35.94 -37.42
N SER A 280 21.79 -34.95 -36.84
CA SER A 280 23.01 -34.35 -37.41
C SER A 280 24.14 -35.38 -37.55
N TYR A 281 24.21 -36.37 -36.64
CA TYR A 281 25.15 -37.47 -36.69
C TYR A 281 24.89 -38.41 -37.87
N LYS A 282 23.64 -38.80 -38.09
CA LYS A 282 23.27 -39.63 -39.25
C LYS A 282 23.57 -38.92 -40.56
N ASP A 283 23.24 -37.64 -40.66
CA ASP A 283 23.53 -36.81 -41.83
C ASP A 283 25.06 -36.67 -42.04
N TYR A 284 25.83 -36.49 -40.96
CA TYR A 284 27.30 -36.40 -41.03
C TYR A 284 27.94 -37.66 -41.62
N PHE A 285 27.42 -38.85 -41.30
CA PHE A 285 27.95 -40.09 -41.84
C PHE A 285 27.57 -40.36 -43.30
N ILE A 286 26.46 -39.77 -43.76
CA ILE A 286 26.08 -39.81 -45.16
C ILE A 286 26.96 -38.83 -45.94
N GLU A 287 27.15 -37.61 -45.45
CA GLU A 287 27.68 -36.49 -46.25
C GLU A 287 29.15 -36.10 -45.97
N GLN A 288 29.72 -36.53 -44.85
CA GLN A 288 31.08 -36.25 -44.36
C GLN A 288 31.49 -34.77 -44.33
N LYS A 289 30.63 -33.91 -43.79
CA LYS A 289 30.83 -32.44 -43.85
C LYS A 289 31.14 -31.83 -42.50
N ASP A 290 32.22 -31.06 -42.43
CA ASP A 290 32.70 -30.38 -41.21
C ASP A 290 31.64 -29.50 -40.53
N SER A 291 30.71 -28.94 -41.31
CA SER A 291 29.60 -28.16 -40.79
C SER A 291 28.59 -28.98 -39.96
N LEU A 292 28.37 -30.25 -40.31
CA LEU A 292 27.54 -31.17 -39.52
C LEU A 292 28.29 -31.61 -38.26
N LEU A 293 29.61 -31.82 -38.35
CA LEU A 293 30.46 -32.07 -37.18
C LEU A 293 30.41 -30.89 -36.18
N ASN A 294 30.47 -29.65 -36.68
CA ASN A 294 30.31 -28.44 -35.86
C ASN A 294 28.90 -28.34 -35.23
N GLN A 295 27.86 -28.81 -35.92
CA GLN A 295 26.49 -28.82 -35.41
C GLN A 295 26.28 -29.90 -34.35
N ILE A 296 26.88 -31.08 -34.53
CA ILE A 296 27.00 -32.13 -33.50
C ILE A 296 27.72 -31.56 -32.28
N GLN A 297 28.87 -30.90 -32.45
CA GLN A 297 29.62 -30.28 -31.35
C GLN A 297 28.81 -29.18 -30.63
N LYS A 298 28.08 -28.35 -31.37
CA LYS A 298 27.22 -27.29 -30.79
C LYS A 298 26.08 -27.90 -29.96
N ASN A 299 25.39 -28.90 -30.49
CA ASN A 299 24.30 -29.58 -29.80
C ASN A 299 24.80 -30.37 -28.58
N HIS A 300 25.97 -31.01 -28.71
CA HIS A 300 26.69 -31.66 -27.61
C HIS A 300 27.03 -30.67 -26.50
N THR A 301 27.61 -29.52 -26.84
CA THR A 301 27.96 -28.47 -25.87
C THR A 301 26.72 -27.88 -25.19
N LYS A 302 25.65 -27.62 -25.95
CA LYS A 302 24.37 -27.11 -25.44
C LYS A 302 23.76 -28.11 -24.46
N MET A 303 23.75 -29.40 -24.81
CA MET A 303 23.28 -30.46 -23.93
C MET A 303 24.15 -30.59 -22.68
N LEU A 304 25.48 -30.58 -22.79
CA LEU A 304 26.38 -30.63 -21.63
C LEU A 304 26.12 -29.47 -20.67
N LYS A 305 25.84 -28.28 -21.22
CA LYS A 305 25.43 -27.13 -20.42
C LYS A 305 24.10 -27.38 -19.72
N ALA A 306 23.07 -27.85 -20.43
CA ALA A 306 21.76 -28.17 -19.85
C ALA A 306 21.85 -29.26 -18.76
N ILE A 307 22.67 -30.30 -18.96
CA ILE A 307 22.94 -31.33 -17.95
C ILE A 307 23.68 -30.75 -16.75
N LYS A 308 24.68 -29.90 -16.98
CA LYS A 308 25.43 -29.24 -15.92
C LYS A 308 24.53 -28.31 -15.09
N ASP A 309 23.64 -27.58 -15.75
CA ASP A 309 22.71 -26.67 -15.09
C ASP A 309 21.59 -27.44 -14.37
N TYR A 310 21.11 -28.57 -14.92
CA TYR A 310 20.27 -29.52 -14.19
C TYR A 310 20.98 -30.02 -12.92
N LYS A 311 22.26 -30.43 -13.02
CA LYS A 311 23.08 -30.90 -11.89
C LYS A 311 23.30 -29.86 -10.79
N ARG A 312 23.10 -28.58 -11.10
CA ARG A 312 23.24 -27.45 -10.16
C ARG A 312 21.93 -27.08 -9.46
N VAL A 313 20.79 -27.60 -9.90
CA VAL A 313 19.51 -27.33 -9.23
C VAL A 313 19.53 -27.95 -7.83
N GLU A 314 19.02 -27.21 -6.83
CA GLU A 314 18.90 -27.71 -5.45
C GLU A 314 18.11 -29.04 -5.38
N ASN A 315 18.50 -29.92 -4.46
CA ASN A 315 17.92 -31.25 -4.25
C ASN A 315 18.09 -32.21 -5.44
N ILE A 316 19.28 -32.30 -6.03
CA ILE A 316 19.61 -33.38 -6.97
C ILE A 316 19.96 -34.69 -6.24
N THR A 317 19.39 -35.80 -6.71
CA THR A 317 19.61 -37.14 -6.17
C THR A 317 20.72 -37.89 -6.91
N LYS A 318 21.28 -38.93 -6.28
CA LYS A 318 22.30 -39.79 -6.93
C LYS A 318 21.73 -40.50 -8.17
N ASP A 319 20.48 -40.96 -8.09
CA ASP A 319 19.79 -41.61 -9.20
C ASP A 319 19.60 -40.66 -10.39
N GLU A 320 19.28 -39.38 -10.13
CA GLU A 320 19.23 -38.37 -11.20
C GLU A 320 20.59 -38.15 -11.84
N ILE A 321 21.67 -38.10 -11.05
CA ILE A 321 23.03 -37.95 -11.59
C ILE A 321 23.39 -39.15 -12.47
N GLU A 322 23.10 -40.37 -12.04
CA GLU A 322 23.39 -41.58 -12.81
C GLU A 322 22.61 -41.61 -14.14
N LEU A 323 21.33 -41.24 -14.12
CA LEU A 323 20.52 -41.14 -15.35
C LEU A 323 21.03 -40.02 -16.29
N LEU A 324 21.46 -38.88 -15.74
CA LEU A 324 22.06 -37.80 -16.52
C LEU A 324 23.43 -38.19 -17.08
N ASP A 325 24.23 -38.93 -16.32
CA ASP A 325 25.52 -39.47 -16.77
C ASP A 325 25.31 -40.48 -17.90
N GLN A 326 24.31 -41.37 -17.81
CA GLN A 326 23.94 -42.26 -18.91
C GLN A 326 23.50 -41.51 -20.17
N ILE A 327 22.75 -40.41 -20.01
CA ILE A 327 22.38 -39.53 -21.12
C ILE A 327 23.65 -38.87 -21.69
N GLN A 328 24.55 -38.39 -20.83
CA GLN A 328 25.81 -37.77 -21.22
C GLN A 328 26.71 -38.74 -21.99
N GLU A 329 26.93 -39.95 -21.48
CA GLU A 329 27.74 -41.00 -22.12
C GLU A 329 27.26 -41.28 -23.54
N THR A 330 25.94 -41.34 -23.75
CA THR A 330 25.39 -41.59 -25.09
C THR A 330 25.77 -40.48 -26.07
N PHE A 331 25.68 -39.22 -25.65
CA PHE A 331 26.05 -38.09 -26.49
C PHE A 331 27.56 -37.97 -26.68
N ASP A 332 28.35 -38.26 -25.64
CA ASP A 332 29.81 -38.32 -25.72
C ASP A 332 30.23 -39.39 -26.72
N LEU A 333 29.53 -40.52 -26.76
CA LEU A 333 29.79 -41.60 -27.71
C LEU A 333 29.47 -41.19 -29.15
N TYR A 334 28.34 -40.52 -29.39
CA TYR A 334 28.03 -39.94 -30.69
C TYR A 334 29.03 -38.85 -31.09
N MET A 335 29.49 -38.02 -30.14
CA MET A 335 30.50 -37.00 -30.41
C MET A 335 31.86 -37.61 -30.74
N SER A 336 32.32 -38.60 -29.99
CA SER A 336 33.60 -39.30 -30.21
C SER A 336 33.59 -40.06 -31.53
N ASN A 337 32.54 -40.82 -31.82
CA ASN A 337 32.46 -41.56 -33.07
C ASN A 337 32.33 -40.65 -34.31
N ALA A 338 31.73 -39.47 -34.16
CA ALA A 338 31.72 -38.45 -35.21
C ALA A 338 33.14 -37.91 -35.46
N PHE A 339 33.93 -37.71 -34.39
CA PHE A 339 35.34 -37.29 -34.49
C PHE A 339 36.25 -38.37 -35.09
N ASP A 340 36.05 -39.63 -34.71
CA ASP A 340 36.84 -40.78 -35.17
C ASP A 340 36.37 -41.32 -36.54
N ASN A 341 35.34 -40.72 -37.14
CA ASN A 341 34.75 -41.12 -38.42
C ASN A 341 34.24 -42.59 -38.47
N ASN A 342 33.75 -43.11 -37.33
CA ASN A 342 33.22 -44.48 -37.23
C ASN A 342 31.68 -44.52 -37.27
N PHE A 343 31.11 -45.16 -38.30
CA PHE A 343 29.65 -45.29 -38.38
C PHE A 343 29.16 -46.19 -37.26
N PHE A 344 28.26 -45.64 -36.43
CA PHE A 344 27.77 -46.28 -35.23
C PHE A 344 26.27 -46.09 -35.16
N ASN A 345 25.53 -47.19 -35.04
CA ASN A 345 24.09 -47.19 -34.88
C ASN A 345 23.73 -48.07 -33.67
N ASP A 346 23.60 -47.44 -32.52
CA ASP A 346 23.34 -48.11 -31.26
C ASP A 346 21.95 -47.81 -30.74
N SER A 347 21.00 -48.43 -31.43
CA SER A 347 19.60 -48.45 -31.04
C SER A 347 19.37 -48.91 -29.59
N ALA A 348 20.31 -49.67 -29.00
CA ALA A 348 20.18 -50.15 -27.62
C ALA A 348 20.50 -49.04 -26.62
N ASN A 349 21.58 -48.28 -26.82
CA ASN A 349 21.88 -47.11 -25.98
C ASN A 349 20.90 -45.96 -26.21
N ASP A 350 20.45 -45.70 -27.44
CA ASP A 350 19.38 -44.73 -27.71
C ASP A 350 18.11 -45.03 -26.91
N LEU A 351 17.71 -46.31 -26.87
CA LEU A 351 16.56 -46.74 -26.06
C LEU A 351 16.79 -46.52 -24.56
N LYS A 352 18.02 -46.71 -24.07
CA LYS A 352 18.37 -46.42 -22.67
C LYS A 352 18.29 -44.93 -22.37
N THR A 353 18.79 -44.06 -23.25
CA THR A 353 18.72 -42.60 -23.12
C THR A 353 17.27 -42.11 -23.12
N ILE A 354 16.45 -42.62 -24.03
CA ILE A 354 15.01 -42.29 -24.09
C ILE A 354 14.30 -42.77 -22.81
N LYS A 355 14.65 -43.97 -22.32
CA LYS A 355 14.13 -44.46 -21.02
C LYS A 355 14.58 -43.56 -19.87
N ALA A 356 15.86 -43.17 -19.81
CA ALA A 356 16.40 -42.28 -18.78
C ALA A 356 15.70 -40.91 -18.80
N LEU A 357 15.52 -40.30 -19.97
CA LEU A 357 14.78 -39.04 -20.14
C LEU A 357 13.31 -39.16 -19.72
N ASN A 358 12.65 -40.28 -20.03
CA ASN A 358 11.28 -40.51 -19.61
C ASN A 358 11.17 -40.73 -18.10
N ILE A 359 12.13 -41.41 -17.48
CA ILE A 359 12.19 -41.60 -16.02
C ILE A 359 12.40 -40.24 -15.32
N LEU A 360 13.37 -39.44 -15.78
CA LEU A 360 13.63 -38.10 -15.24
C LEU A 360 12.43 -37.17 -15.40
N SER A 361 11.75 -37.24 -16.55
CA SER A 361 10.57 -36.41 -16.85
C SER A 361 9.34 -36.80 -16.02
N LYS A 362 9.10 -38.10 -15.80
CA LYS A 362 7.90 -38.61 -15.10
C LYS A 362 8.01 -38.60 -13.58
N ASN A 363 9.20 -38.49 -13.00
CA ASN A 363 9.38 -38.55 -11.55
C ASN A 363 9.58 -37.16 -10.94
N ILE A 364 9.00 -36.94 -9.76
CA ILE A 364 9.28 -35.77 -8.92
C ILE A 364 10.18 -36.24 -7.77
N TYR A 365 11.50 -36.08 -7.93
CA TYR A 365 12.48 -36.54 -6.94
C TYR A 365 12.38 -35.72 -5.64
N GLY A 366 12.36 -36.43 -4.50
CA GLY A 366 12.15 -35.82 -3.18
C GLY A 366 10.68 -35.57 -2.83
N ALA A 367 9.73 -35.93 -3.71
CA ALA A 367 8.32 -35.92 -3.36
C ALA A 367 7.96 -37.15 -2.51
N ASN A 368 7.28 -36.90 -1.39
CA ASN A 368 6.70 -37.95 -0.57
C ASN A 368 5.28 -37.51 -0.18
N LEU A 369 4.28 -38.11 -0.84
CA LEU A 369 2.87 -37.75 -0.66
C LEU A 369 2.43 -37.93 0.80
N LYS A 370 2.84 -39.02 1.46
CA LYS A 370 2.43 -39.30 2.85
C LYS A 370 3.01 -38.29 3.84
N GLU A 371 4.29 -37.97 3.69
CA GLU A 371 4.92 -36.95 4.54
C GLU A 371 4.32 -35.57 4.27
N TRP A 372 4.08 -35.20 3.01
CA TRP A 372 3.41 -33.96 2.68
C TRP A 372 2.03 -33.87 3.35
N GLU A 373 1.20 -34.91 3.24
CA GLU A 373 -0.13 -34.95 3.85
C GLU A 373 -0.06 -34.80 5.37
N GLU A 374 0.91 -35.45 6.02
CA GLU A 374 1.12 -35.36 7.46
C GLU A 374 1.53 -33.95 7.89
N PHE A 375 2.58 -33.38 7.29
CA PHE A 375 3.10 -32.06 7.68
C PHE A 375 2.14 -30.93 7.30
N SER A 376 1.43 -31.04 6.17
CA SER A 376 0.46 -30.04 5.74
C SER A 376 -0.77 -30.04 6.66
N TYR A 377 -1.19 -31.22 7.12
CA TYR A 377 -2.23 -31.32 8.13
C TYR A 377 -1.79 -30.71 9.48
N LYS A 378 -0.56 -31.00 9.94
CA LYS A 378 0.00 -30.38 11.16
C LYS A 378 0.09 -28.85 11.06
N LYS A 379 0.43 -28.31 9.88
CA LYS A 379 0.43 -26.87 9.60
C LYS A 379 -0.98 -26.28 9.73
N ILE A 380 -1.99 -26.95 9.18
CA ILE A 380 -3.38 -26.52 9.28
C ILE A 380 -3.85 -26.55 10.74
N GLU A 381 -3.61 -27.65 11.45
CA GLU A 381 -3.96 -27.81 12.87
C GLU A 381 -3.33 -26.71 13.74
N PHE A 382 -2.10 -26.32 13.43
CA PHE A 382 -1.45 -25.20 14.10
C PHE A 382 -2.19 -23.87 13.91
N PHE A 383 -2.59 -23.53 12.68
CA PHE A 383 -3.35 -22.31 12.43
C PHE A 383 -4.74 -22.35 13.06
N GLU A 384 -5.38 -23.52 13.08
CA GLU A 384 -6.63 -23.78 13.81
C GLU A 384 -6.48 -23.49 15.32
N GLN A 385 -5.37 -23.91 15.95
CA GLN A 385 -5.11 -23.62 17.37
C GLN A 385 -4.96 -22.13 17.65
N ILE A 386 -4.24 -21.38 16.78
CA ILE A 386 -4.12 -19.92 16.92
C ILE A 386 -5.48 -19.26 16.77
N LYS A 387 -6.25 -19.69 15.76
CA LYS A 387 -7.60 -19.20 15.49
C LYS A 387 -8.50 -19.38 16.71
N ASP A 388 -8.52 -20.59 17.29
CA ASP A 388 -9.33 -20.92 18.47
C ASP A 388 -8.91 -20.13 19.71
N LYS A 389 -7.60 -19.93 19.91
CA LYS A 389 -7.10 -19.08 21.00
C LYS A 389 -7.52 -17.62 20.81
N THR A 390 -7.51 -17.13 19.57
CA THR A 390 -7.87 -15.75 19.24
C THR A 390 -9.32 -15.44 19.57
N ILE A 391 -10.25 -16.31 19.20
CA ILE A 391 -11.67 -16.12 19.49
C ILE A 391 -12.02 -16.31 20.97
N LYS A 392 -11.35 -17.23 21.68
CA LYS A 392 -11.48 -17.37 23.14
C LYS A 392 -11.01 -16.12 23.88
N ASN A 393 -9.89 -15.53 23.46
CA ASN A 393 -9.39 -14.29 24.04
C ASN A 393 -10.35 -13.11 23.77
N MET A 394 -10.98 -13.05 22.60
CA MET A 394 -12.02 -12.05 22.31
C MET A 394 -13.21 -12.18 23.27
N LEU A 395 -13.75 -13.40 23.45
CA LEU A 395 -14.85 -13.64 24.39
C LEU A 395 -14.47 -13.29 25.83
N LYS A 396 -13.26 -13.64 26.26
CA LYS A 396 -12.74 -13.28 27.58
C LYS A 396 -12.65 -11.77 27.77
N ASN A 397 -12.12 -11.03 26.78
CA ASN A 397 -12.03 -9.57 26.82
C ASN A 397 -13.43 -8.91 26.86
N ILE A 398 -14.41 -9.47 26.14
CA ILE A 398 -15.81 -9.01 26.22
C ILE A 398 -16.38 -9.21 27.63
N ASP A 399 -16.18 -10.38 28.23
CA ASP A 399 -16.69 -10.68 29.57
C ASP A 399 -16.03 -9.78 30.65
N GLU A 400 -14.71 -9.63 30.63
CA GLU A 400 -13.96 -8.76 31.56
C GLU A 400 -14.42 -7.29 31.45
N ASN A 401 -14.62 -6.79 30.23
CA ASN A 401 -15.13 -5.43 30.00
C ASN A 401 -16.60 -5.28 30.43
N SER A 402 -17.44 -6.28 30.18
CA SER A 402 -18.84 -6.30 30.60
C SER A 402 -18.97 -6.29 32.13
N GLN A 403 -18.12 -7.05 32.82
CA GLN A 403 -18.02 -7.04 34.29
C GLN A 403 -17.51 -5.69 34.82
N THR A 404 -16.50 -5.10 34.18
CA THR A 404 -15.99 -3.78 34.54
C THR A 404 -17.07 -2.70 34.42
N LEU A 405 -17.84 -2.69 33.32
CA LEU A 405 -18.98 -1.79 33.13
C LEU A 405 -20.05 -1.99 34.22
N ASN A 406 -20.33 -3.25 34.60
CA ASN A 406 -21.26 -3.58 35.66
C ASN A 406 -20.82 -3.03 37.03
N ASN A 407 -19.55 -3.21 37.37
CA ASN A 407 -18.96 -2.71 38.63
C ASN A 407 -18.98 -1.18 38.67
N GLN A 408 -18.68 -0.51 37.55
CA GLN A 408 -18.77 0.94 37.45
C GLN A 408 -20.20 1.46 37.61
N MET A 409 -21.21 0.76 37.06
CA MET A 409 -22.62 1.13 37.25
C MET A 409 -23.03 1.00 38.72
N ILE A 410 -22.64 -0.09 39.40
CA ILE A 410 -22.94 -0.32 40.82
C ILE A 410 -22.29 0.76 41.71
N LEU A 411 -21.00 1.06 41.50
CA LEU A 411 -20.30 2.11 42.26
C LEU A 411 -20.94 3.49 42.06
N PHE A 412 -21.39 3.81 40.85
CA PHE A 412 -22.05 5.08 40.56
C PHE A 412 -23.42 5.21 41.26
N ILE A 413 -24.21 4.13 41.31
CA ILE A 413 -25.49 4.08 42.04
C ILE A 413 -25.26 4.26 43.55
N LEU A 414 -24.25 3.60 44.12
CA LEU A 414 -23.89 3.75 45.54
C LEU A 414 -23.48 5.19 45.90
N PHE A 415 -22.67 5.83 45.06
CA PHE A 415 -22.26 7.22 45.24
C PHE A 415 -23.46 8.18 45.24
N LEU A 416 -24.41 8.00 44.30
CA LEU A 416 -25.63 8.80 44.23
C LEU A 416 -26.48 8.67 45.50
N LEU A 417 -26.57 7.47 46.07
CA LEU A 417 -27.36 7.16 47.26
C LEU A 417 -26.80 7.85 48.51
N VAL A 418 -25.47 7.86 48.67
CA VAL A 418 -24.78 8.58 49.75
C VAL A 418 -24.99 10.09 49.65
N LEU A 419 -24.88 10.65 48.44
CA LEU A 419 -25.07 12.09 48.20
C LEU A 419 -26.48 12.56 48.59
N LEU A 420 -27.52 11.78 48.25
CA LEU A 420 -28.92 12.08 48.58
C LEU A 420 -29.21 12.06 50.10
N ILE A 421 -28.58 11.14 50.84
CA ILE A 421 -28.72 11.04 52.30
C ILE A 421 -28.14 12.29 53.00
N VAL A 422 -26.98 12.77 52.56
CA VAL A 422 -26.33 13.97 53.14
C VAL A 422 -27.18 15.23 52.96
N ILE A 423 -27.83 15.37 51.80
CA ILE A 423 -28.74 16.49 51.51
C ILE A 423 -30.00 16.42 52.38
N PHE A 424 -30.57 15.23 52.60
CA PHE A 424 -31.77 15.03 53.41
C PHE A 424 -31.54 15.35 54.90
N ILE A 425 -30.38 14.98 55.46
CA ILE A 425 -30.00 15.26 56.86
C ILE A 425 -29.89 16.77 57.10
N SER A 426 -29.32 17.52 56.14
CA SER A 426 -29.15 18.97 56.23
C SER A 426 -30.48 19.74 56.29
N ILE A 427 -31.53 19.25 55.61
CA ILE A 427 -32.86 19.87 55.56
C ILE A 427 -33.63 19.69 56.88
N SER A 428 -33.48 18.54 57.55
CA SER A 428 -34.17 18.23 58.80
C SER A 428 -33.69 19.12 59.98
N PHE A 429 -32.42 19.53 59.97
CA PHE A 429 -31.81 20.34 61.02
C PHE A 429 -32.34 21.79 61.06
N ILE A 430 -32.63 22.37 59.89
CA ILE A 430 -33.09 23.76 59.74
C ILE A 430 -34.50 23.96 60.33
N LEU A 431 -35.35 22.93 60.29
CA LEU A 431 -36.75 22.99 60.72
C LEU A 431 -36.97 22.94 62.25
N LYS A 432 -35.99 22.42 63.01
CA LYS A 432 -36.04 22.33 64.48
C LYS A 432 -35.73 23.66 65.17
N ARG A 433 -35.03 24.57 64.50
CA ARG A 433 -34.47 25.82 65.06
C ARG A 433 -35.47 26.98 65.17
N ILE A 434 -36.61 26.88 64.50
CA ILE A 434 -37.64 27.93 64.40
C ILE A 434 -38.55 27.89 65.65
N THR A 435 -38.97 26.72 66.12
CA THR A 435 -39.96 26.54 67.21
C THR A 435 -39.51 26.96 68.63
N VAL A 436 -38.21 27.20 68.87
CA VAL A 436 -37.63 27.54 70.20
C VAL A 436 -37.77 29.04 70.52
N SER A 437 -37.96 29.88 69.51
CA SER A 437 -37.80 31.32 69.60
C SER A 437 -39.00 32.08 70.19
N MET A 438 -40.17 31.48 70.25
CA MET A 438 -41.38 32.19 70.69
C MET A 438 -41.47 32.40 72.22
N LYS A 439 -40.72 31.65 73.04
CA LYS A 439 -40.88 31.60 74.52
C LYS A 439 -40.02 32.59 75.31
N LYS A 440 -38.95 33.11 74.70
CA LYS A 440 -37.95 33.97 75.36
C LYS A 440 -38.30 35.48 75.25
N PHE A 441 -39.46 35.82 74.68
CA PHE A 441 -39.91 37.21 74.44
C PHE A 441 -40.08 38.01 75.71
N GLN A 442 -40.65 37.32 76.67
CA GLN A 442 -41.29 37.89 77.81
C GLN A 442 -40.30 38.42 78.87
N ASN A 443 -39.02 38.00 78.84
CA ASN A 443 -38.01 38.37 79.85
C ASN A 443 -37.22 39.66 79.53
N ASN A 444 -37.08 40.04 78.26
CA ASN A 444 -36.14 41.09 77.83
C ASN A 444 -36.58 42.52 78.18
N LEU A 445 -37.85 42.74 78.46
CA LEU A 445 -38.39 44.07 78.76
C LEU A 445 -37.80 44.71 80.03
N ASN A 446 -37.31 43.90 80.97
CA ASN A 446 -36.89 44.37 82.30
C ASN A 446 -35.41 44.83 82.37
N GLU A 447 -34.54 44.45 81.44
CA GLU A 447 -33.08 44.71 81.49
C GLU A 447 -32.65 46.03 80.81
N PHE A 448 -33.43 46.52 79.85
CA PHE A 448 -33.19 47.79 79.14
C PHE A 448 -32.98 49.02 80.03
N PHE A 449 -33.81 49.16 81.07
CA PHE A 449 -33.88 50.40 81.84
C PHE A 449 -32.62 50.68 82.69
N ALA A 450 -31.74 49.70 82.90
CA ALA A 450 -30.52 49.84 83.70
C ALA A 450 -29.28 50.37 82.92
N TYR A 451 -29.17 50.11 81.61
CA TYR A 451 -28.00 50.50 80.80
C TYR A 451 -28.04 51.93 80.27
N SER A 452 -29.22 52.42 79.91
CA SER A 452 -29.37 53.78 79.36
C SER A 452 -28.96 54.89 80.36
N MET A 453 -28.86 54.58 81.67
CA MET A 453 -28.43 55.49 82.74
C MET A 453 -26.93 55.38 83.10
N ARG A 454 -26.15 54.53 82.40
CA ARG A 454 -24.73 54.20 82.69
C ARG A 454 -24.46 53.61 84.09
N GLU A 455 -25.49 53.02 84.71
CA GLU A 455 -25.34 52.25 85.95
C GLU A 455 -24.82 50.82 85.69
N LYS A 456 -24.91 50.37 84.43
CA LYS A 456 -24.22 49.19 83.87
C LYS A 456 -23.60 49.55 82.51
N ASP A 457 -22.43 48.98 82.21
CA ASP A 457 -21.72 49.18 80.93
C ASP A 457 -22.24 48.33 79.75
N SER A 458 -23.27 47.48 79.97
CA SER A 458 -23.95 46.66 78.93
C SER A 458 -25.40 46.32 79.31
N ILE A 459 -26.30 46.31 78.33
CA ILE A 459 -27.64 45.69 78.41
C ILE A 459 -27.49 44.17 78.32
N ILE A 460 -28.17 43.39 79.17
CA ILE A 460 -28.22 41.93 79.08
C ILE A 460 -29.68 41.47 78.93
N LEU A 461 -30.12 41.28 77.69
CA LEU A 461 -31.46 40.77 77.38
C LEU A 461 -31.38 39.23 77.25
N ASP A 462 -32.35 38.48 77.75
CA ASP A 462 -32.48 37.03 77.51
C ASP A 462 -32.60 36.72 76.00
N GLU A 463 -31.56 36.08 75.47
CA GLU A 463 -31.45 35.86 74.03
C GLU A 463 -32.42 34.81 73.54
N ILE A 464 -33.37 35.26 72.73
CA ILE A 464 -34.08 34.40 71.81
C ILE A 464 -33.17 34.05 70.64
N ASP A 465 -32.66 32.83 70.60
CA ASP A 465 -32.01 32.33 69.41
C ASP A 465 -33.01 31.55 68.55
N GLY A 466 -33.65 32.29 67.64
CA GLY A 466 -34.03 31.76 66.34
C GLY A 466 -34.81 32.79 65.52
N LYS A 467 -35.09 32.44 64.27
CA LYS A 467 -35.37 33.40 63.18
C LYS A 467 -36.83 33.37 62.74
N ASP A 468 -37.71 32.90 63.61
CA ASP A 468 -39.13 32.78 63.30
C ASP A 468 -39.86 34.12 63.51
N GLU A 469 -41.08 34.25 62.97
CA GLU A 469 -41.85 35.50 63.07
C GLU A 469 -42.15 35.92 64.53
N PHE A 470 -41.97 35.01 65.49
CA PHE A 470 -42.25 35.20 66.91
C PHE A 470 -41.03 35.63 67.72
N ALA A 471 -39.83 35.19 67.35
CA ALA A 471 -38.58 35.84 67.71
C ALA A 471 -38.59 37.31 67.27
N LEU A 472 -39.20 37.57 66.10
CA LEU A 472 -39.29 38.91 65.52
C LEU A 472 -40.11 39.89 66.38
N MET A 473 -41.11 39.41 67.12
CA MET A 473 -41.92 40.22 68.02
C MET A 473 -41.13 40.63 69.28
N THR A 474 -40.27 39.74 69.79
CA THR A 474 -39.25 40.04 70.81
C THR A 474 -38.16 40.95 70.35
N LEU A 475 -37.64 40.66 69.19
CA LEU A 475 -36.70 41.49 68.49
C LEU A 475 -37.28 42.88 68.22
N ASN A 476 -38.60 43.06 68.09
CA ASN A 476 -39.26 44.37 67.88
C ASN A 476 -39.28 45.26 69.13
N MET A 477 -39.38 44.67 70.31
CA MET A 477 -39.37 45.38 71.58
C MET A 477 -37.94 45.61 72.08
N ASN A 478 -37.10 44.58 71.98
CA ASN A 478 -35.66 44.77 71.98
C ASN A 478 -35.29 45.84 70.93
N LYS A 479 -35.90 45.91 69.74
CA LYS A 479 -35.61 46.90 68.68
C LYS A 479 -35.80 48.35 69.04
N GLU A 480 -36.72 48.70 69.95
CA GLU A 480 -36.90 50.11 70.36
C GLU A 480 -35.86 50.51 71.42
N ILE A 481 -35.47 49.53 72.22
CA ILE A 481 -34.44 49.57 73.26
C ILE A 481 -33.03 49.60 72.64
N ILE A 482 -32.78 48.58 71.83
CA ILE A 482 -31.82 48.48 70.76
C ILE A 482 -32.05 49.58 69.73
N LYS A 483 -33.03 50.50 69.73
CA LYS A 483 -33.04 51.59 68.71
C LYS A 483 -32.07 52.70 69.07
N ILE A 484 -32.01 52.99 70.36
CA ILE A 484 -31.11 53.98 70.94
C ILE A 484 -29.71 53.37 71.09
N GLU A 485 -29.63 52.11 71.53
CA GLU A 485 -28.40 51.32 71.36
C GLU A 485 -28.10 51.10 69.86
N LYS A 486 -29.07 50.98 68.94
CA LYS A 486 -28.86 50.89 67.47
C LYS A 486 -28.38 52.17 66.88
N ILE A 487 -28.69 53.37 67.33
CA ILE A 487 -28.05 54.50 66.66
C ILE A 487 -26.52 54.39 66.86
N ILE A 488 -26.10 53.88 68.03
CA ILE A 488 -24.71 53.62 68.39
C ILE A 488 -24.16 52.31 67.77
N GLU A 489 -24.94 51.23 67.76
CA GLU A 489 -24.59 49.93 67.17
C GLU A 489 -24.80 49.88 65.65
N ASN A 490 -25.74 50.60 65.05
CA ASN A 490 -25.94 50.71 63.60
C ASN A 490 -24.79 51.47 62.95
N ASP A 491 -24.26 52.50 63.60
CA ASP A 491 -23.06 53.16 63.10
C ASP A 491 -21.82 52.24 63.27
N LYS A 492 -21.79 51.38 64.30
CA LYS A 492 -20.79 50.31 64.45
C LYS A 492 -20.97 49.17 63.44
N GLU A 493 -22.20 48.76 63.12
CA GLU A 493 -22.58 47.76 62.11
C GLU A 493 -22.28 48.26 60.71
N VAL A 494 -22.56 49.54 60.41
CA VAL A 494 -22.17 50.17 59.14
C VAL A 494 -20.66 50.19 58.99
N LEU A 495 -19.89 50.42 60.06
CA LEU A 495 -18.43 50.31 60.04
C LEU A 495 -17.95 48.85 59.83
N LEU A 496 -18.62 47.88 60.44
CA LEU A 496 -18.34 46.45 60.22
C LEU A 496 -18.68 46.01 58.79
N GLU A 497 -19.82 46.45 58.23
CA GLU A 497 -20.21 46.20 56.84
C GLU A 497 -19.27 46.92 55.87
N ILE A 498 -18.87 48.17 56.15
CA ILE A 498 -17.83 48.86 55.36
C ILE A 498 -16.55 48.01 55.36
N THR A 499 -16.11 47.51 56.51
CA THR A 499 -14.89 46.69 56.60
C THR A 499 -15.03 45.37 55.83
N ASP A 500 -16.14 44.65 56.00
CA ASP A 500 -16.44 43.38 55.30
C ASP A 500 -16.59 43.58 53.78
N ILE A 501 -17.32 44.61 53.33
CA ILE A 501 -17.46 44.92 51.90
C ILE A 501 -16.13 45.39 51.31
N VAL A 502 -15.35 46.20 52.02
CA VAL A 502 -14.01 46.60 51.56
C VAL A 502 -13.08 45.38 51.48
N GLU A 503 -13.14 44.45 52.43
CA GLU A 503 -12.37 43.20 52.37
C GLU A 503 -12.81 42.30 51.20
N LYS A 504 -14.12 42.16 50.96
CA LYS A 504 -14.66 41.47 49.77
C LYS A 504 -14.21 42.13 48.46
N VAL A 505 -14.23 43.46 48.40
CA VAL A 505 -13.76 44.23 47.24
C VAL A 505 -12.25 44.08 47.06
N ASN A 506 -11.46 44.09 48.14
CA ASN A 506 -10.02 43.84 48.11
C ASN A 506 -9.69 42.42 47.63
N ASN A 507 -10.55 41.44 47.95
CA ASN A 507 -10.50 40.08 47.43
C ASN A 507 -11.02 39.95 45.98
N GLY A 508 -11.43 41.04 45.34
CA GLY A 508 -11.84 41.10 43.93
C GLY A 508 -13.34 41.04 43.66
N PHE A 509 -14.20 41.04 44.69
CA PHE A 509 -15.66 40.96 44.53
C PHE A 509 -16.33 42.34 44.53
N PHE A 510 -16.58 42.89 43.33
CA PHE A 510 -17.14 44.25 43.15
C PHE A 510 -18.68 44.31 43.03
N GLU A 511 -19.38 43.18 43.15
CA GLU A 511 -20.85 43.12 43.13
C GLU A 511 -21.49 43.59 44.44
N TYR A 512 -20.69 43.58 45.53
CA TYR A 512 -21.16 44.02 46.82
C TYR A 512 -21.20 45.54 46.91
N SER A 513 -22.17 46.05 47.66
CA SER A 513 -22.28 47.46 48.02
C SER A 513 -22.79 47.52 49.43
N ILE A 514 -22.36 48.52 50.18
CA ILE A 514 -22.84 48.77 51.53
C ILE A 514 -24.31 49.11 51.42
N LYS A 515 -25.17 48.27 52.00
CA LYS A 515 -26.63 48.43 51.92
C LYS A 515 -27.17 49.13 53.15
N THR A 516 -26.49 49.05 54.29
CA THR A 516 -26.93 49.68 55.53
C THR A 516 -26.74 51.18 55.43
N LYS A 517 -27.81 51.93 55.71
CA LYS A 517 -27.76 53.39 55.82
C LYS A 517 -27.23 53.77 57.19
N ALA A 518 -26.26 54.67 57.21
CA ALA A 518 -25.76 55.22 58.45
C ALA A 518 -26.83 56.06 59.15
N SER A 519 -26.81 56.04 60.48
CA SER A 519 -27.73 56.85 61.28
C SER A 519 -27.25 58.30 61.39
N THR A 520 -25.93 58.53 61.20
CA THR A 520 -25.30 59.86 61.11
C THR A 520 -25.04 60.30 59.67
N LYS A 521 -25.16 61.60 59.41
CA LYS A 521 -25.06 62.18 58.04
C LYS A 521 -23.66 62.07 57.45
N GLU A 522 -22.64 62.15 58.31
CA GLU A 522 -21.23 62.09 57.93
C GLU A 522 -20.83 60.68 57.47
N LEU A 523 -21.30 59.66 58.17
CA LEU A 523 -21.05 58.26 57.83
C LEU A 523 -21.83 57.85 56.56
N GLU A 524 -23.04 58.37 56.36
CA GLU A 524 -23.82 58.13 55.12
C GLU A 524 -23.11 58.72 53.89
N ALA A 525 -22.51 59.90 54.02
CA ALA A 525 -21.72 60.49 52.93
C ALA A 525 -20.50 59.64 52.54
N LEU A 526 -19.85 58.97 53.52
CA LEU A 526 -18.75 58.03 53.27
C LEU A 526 -19.25 56.76 52.55
N VAL A 527 -20.38 56.20 52.99
CA VAL A 527 -21.04 55.05 52.34
C VAL A 527 -21.33 55.35 50.87
N GLU A 528 -21.87 56.53 50.56
CA GLU A 528 -22.13 56.93 49.17
C GLU A 528 -20.86 56.99 48.32
N ILE A 529 -19.76 57.52 48.86
CA ILE A 529 -18.49 57.63 48.15
C ILE A 529 -17.89 56.24 47.88
N ILE A 530 -17.90 55.35 48.88
CA ILE A 530 -17.39 53.98 48.75
C ILE A 530 -18.23 53.21 47.72
N ASN A 531 -19.56 53.27 47.79
CA ASN A 531 -20.44 52.63 46.81
C ASN A 531 -20.23 53.18 45.39
N LYS A 532 -20.06 54.50 45.23
CA LYS A 532 -19.71 55.12 43.93
C LYS A 532 -18.36 54.63 43.42
N MET A 533 -17.36 54.43 44.30
CA MET A 533 -16.06 53.88 43.95
C MET A 533 -16.19 52.42 43.48
N ILE A 534 -16.83 51.56 44.28
CA ILE A 534 -17.03 50.14 43.96
C ILE A 534 -17.74 50.00 42.62
N ASN A 535 -18.86 50.71 42.42
CA ASN A 535 -19.62 50.63 41.17
C ASN A 535 -18.83 51.12 39.95
N ARG A 536 -18.05 52.21 40.09
CA ARG A 536 -17.20 52.69 38.99
C ARG A 536 -16.06 51.74 38.66
N THR A 537 -15.48 51.08 39.65
CA THR A 537 -14.44 50.06 39.43
C THR A 537 -15.03 48.80 38.81
N LYS A 538 -16.20 48.36 39.28
CA LYS A 538 -16.99 47.28 38.68
C LYS A 538 -17.21 47.50 37.19
N LEU A 539 -17.77 48.66 36.79
CA LEU A 539 -18.06 48.96 35.38
C LEU A 539 -16.81 48.86 34.48
N LYS A 540 -15.62 49.18 35.01
CA LYS A 540 -14.37 49.03 34.26
C LYS A 540 -13.96 47.57 34.12
N ILE A 541 -14.06 46.80 35.20
CA ILE A 541 -13.80 45.36 35.15
C ILE A 541 -14.79 44.68 34.19
N ASP A 542 -16.07 45.05 34.23
CA ASP A 542 -17.10 44.55 33.32
C ASP A 542 -16.79 44.91 31.85
N SER A 543 -16.30 46.11 31.59
CA SER A 543 -15.89 46.53 30.25
C SER A 543 -14.66 45.76 29.75
N LEU A 544 -13.68 45.48 30.61
CA LEU A 544 -12.53 44.62 30.26
C LEU A 544 -12.97 43.17 30.03
N ASN A 545 -13.88 42.66 30.86
CA ASN A 545 -14.47 41.34 30.69
C ASN A 545 -15.26 41.24 29.38
N LEU A 546 -15.99 42.30 29.00
CA LEU A 546 -16.68 42.37 27.72
C LEU A 546 -15.68 42.22 26.56
N LEU A 547 -14.59 42.98 26.58
CA LEU A 547 -13.53 42.90 25.56
C LEU A 547 -12.87 41.50 25.53
N LEU A 548 -12.51 40.95 26.68
CA LEU A 548 -11.91 39.62 26.78
C LEU A 548 -12.88 38.52 26.33
N ASN A 549 -14.16 38.60 26.68
CA ASN A 549 -15.18 37.65 26.27
C ASN A 549 -15.41 37.65 24.75
N SER A 550 -15.33 38.82 24.09
CA SER A 550 -15.35 38.88 22.64
C SER A 550 -14.13 38.16 22.05
N TYR A 551 -12.94 38.37 22.61
CA TYR A 551 -11.71 37.73 22.14
C TYR A 551 -11.69 36.21 22.39
N THR A 552 -12.25 35.72 23.50
CA THR A 552 -12.37 34.27 23.75
C THR A 552 -13.33 33.58 22.77
N GLN A 553 -14.27 34.33 22.20
CA GLN A 553 -15.16 33.86 21.13
C GLN A 553 -14.54 34.03 19.72
N GLY A 554 -13.27 34.43 19.64
CA GLY A 554 -12.56 34.65 18.37
C GLY A 554 -12.92 35.97 17.69
N ASP A 555 -13.68 36.87 18.31
CA ASP A 555 -14.01 38.18 17.75
C ASP A 555 -12.97 39.24 18.13
N TYR A 556 -11.82 39.18 17.45
CA TYR A 556 -10.72 40.13 17.65
C TYR A 556 -10.95 41.48 16.95
N LYS A 557 -12.00 41.59 16.13
CA LYS A 557 -12.46 42.85 15.52
C LYS A 557 -13.20 43.74 16.52
N PHE A 558 -13.74 43.16 17.59
CA PHE A 558 -14.48 43.90 18.61
C PHE A 558 -13.61 44.96 19.30
N LYS A 559 -14.14 46.18 19.43
CA LYS A 559 -13.54 47.30 20.17
C LYS A 559 -14.57 47.90 21.10
N LEU A 560 -14.12 48.35 22.28
CA LEU A 560 -15.00 49.07 23.23
C LEU A 560 -15.52 50.37 22.61
N ASP A 561 -16.80 50.66 22.83
CA ASP A 561 -17.42 51.94 22.49
C ASP A 561 -16.95 53.06 23.44
N ASP A 562 -17.32 54.30 23.14
CA ASP A 562 -16.90 55.48 23.92
C ASP A 562 -17.48 55.49 25.35
N VAL A 563 -18.60 54.79 25.59
CA VAL A 563 -19.23 54.70 26.90
C VAL A 563 -18.40 53.79 27.81
N HIS A 564 -18.00 52.62 27.32
CA HIS A 564 -17.23 51.62 28.06
C HIS A 564 -15.74 51.97 28.16
N LYS A 565 -15.23 52.85 27.27
CA LYS A 565 -13.88 53.43 27.39
C LYS A 565 -13.76 54.47 28.51
N LYS A 566 -14.87 55.07 28.93
CA LYS A 566 -14.85 56.18 29.89
C LYS A 566 -14.30 55.73 31.24
N GLY A 567 -13.17 56.32 31.66
CA GLY A 567 -12.51 55.95 32.91
C GLY A 567 -11.41 54.88 32.78
N MET A 568 -11.13 54.42 31.55
CA MET A 568 -10.05 53.50 31.19
C MET A 568 -8.73 54.23 30.99
N TYR A 569 -8.26 54.92 32.02
CA TYR A 569 -6.96 55.58 32.04
C TYR A 569 -6.20 55.16 33.31
N GLY A 570 -4.90 55.46 33.39
CA GLY A 570 -4.03 54.96 34.47
C GLY A 570 -3.83 53.45 34.35
N ASP A 571 -3.95 52.71 35.45
CA ASP A 571 -3.77 51.25 35.45
C ASP A 571 -4.83 50.52 34.60
N PHE A 572 -6.08 50.99 34.60
CA PHE A 572 -7.12 50.43 33.73
C PHE A 572 -6.86 50.71 32.24
N GLY A 573 -6.25 51.85 31.91
CA GLY A 573 -5.84 52.16 30.53
C GLY A 573 -4.68 51.30 30.07
N THR A 574 -3.73 51.02 30.97
CA THR A 574 -2.63 50.06 30.74
C THR A 574 -3.18 48.66 30.48
N LEU A 575 -4.10 48.17 31.32
CA LEU A 575 -4.76 46.87 31.11
C LEU A 575 -5.53 46.84 29.79
N CYS A 576 -6.31 47.88 29.49
CA CYS A 576 -7.06 47.97 28.23
C CYS A 576 -6.13 47.94 27.01
N SER A 577 -5.06 48.74 27.02
CA SER A 577 -4.05 48.77 25.93
C SER A 577 -3.35 47.42 25.76
N SER A 578 -3.00 46.74 26.86
CA SER A 578 -2.39 45.40 26.82
C SER A 578 -3.35 44.35 26.28
N THR A 579 -4.63 44.39 26.68
CA THR A 579 -5.66 43.52 26.13
C THR A 579 -5.85 43.77 24.63
N LEU A 580 -5.90 45.03 24.20
CA LEU A 580 -5.97 45.37 22.78
C LEU A 580 -4.77 44.81 22.00
N LEU A 581 -3.55 44.98 22.52
CA LEU A 581 -2.32 44.42 21.91
C LEU A 581 -2.34 42.89 21.80
N LEU A 582 -2.93 42.19 22.79
CA LEU A 582 -3.16 40.75 22.71
C LEU A 582 -4.07 40.40 21.54
N GLY A 583 -5.18 41.12 21.36
CA GLY A 583 -6.10 40.92 20.22
C GLY A 583 -5.44 41.19 18.86
N GLN A 584 -4.58 42.22 18.78
CA GLN A 584 -3.80 42.50 17.57
C GLN A 584 -2.83 41.35 17.26
N SER A 585 -2.05 40.91 18.25
CA SER A 585 -1.12 39.77 18.11
C SER A 585 -1.84 38.48 17.70
N SER A 586 -3.01 38.21 18.27
CA SER A 586 -3.85 37.07 17.88
C SER A 586 -4.35 37.20 16.44
N SER A 587 -4.74 38.40 16.01
CA SER A 587 -5.16 38.66 14.63
C SER A 587 -4.02 38.45 13.63
N GLU A 588 -2.80 38.90 13.96
CA GLU A 588 -1.59 38.67 13.18
C GLU A 588 -1.29 37.17 13.03
N LEU A 589 -1.36 36.38 14.11
CA LEU A 589 -1.15 34.93 14.07
C LEU A 589 -2.21 34.21 13.22
N ILE A 590 -3.48 34.59 13.35
CA ILE A 590 -4.58 34.03 12.55
C ILE A 590 -4.35 34.32 11.07
N ALA A 591 -4.01 35.56 10.72
CA ALA A 591 -3.72 35.95 9.34
C ALA A 591 -2.53 35.17 8.76
N MET A 592 -1.45 34.95 9.53
CA MET A 592 -0.32 34.11 9.10
C MET A 592 -0.75 32.67 8.80
N ILE A 593 -1.53 32.06 9.69
CA ILE A 593 -1.99 30.68 9.55
C ILE A 593 -2.93 30.54 8.35
N THR A 594 -3.85 31.49 8.17
CA THR A 594 -4.78 31.49 7.02
C THR A 594 -4.02 31.62 5.70
N ASN A 595 -3.09 32.58 5.58
CA ASN A 595 -2.31 32.77 4.36
C ASN A 595 -1.48 31.51 4.02
N ALA A 596 -0.81 30.92 5.03
CA ALA A 596 -0.07 29.68 4.86
C ALA A 596 -0.99 28.52 4.45
N GLY A 597 -2.19 28.43 5.02
CA GLY A 597 -3.20 27.43 4.65
C GLY A 597 -3.62 27.53 3.18
N VAL A 598 -3.94 28.74 2.71
CA VAL A 598 -4.32 29.02 1.32
C VAL A 598 -3.18 28.65 0.35
N GLU A 599 -1.94 29.00 0.68
CA GLU A 599 -0.78 28.66 -0.14
C GLU A 599 -0.56 27.15 -0.20
N LEU A 600 -0.70 26.46 0.94
CA LEU A 600 -0.63 25.00 1.02
C LEU A 600 -1.69 24.34 0.12
N GLU A 601 -2.93 24.83 0.15
CA GLU A 601 -4.04 24.28 -0.64
C GLU A 601 -3.73 24.39 -2.15
N LYS A 602 -3.25 25.56 -2.58
CA LYS A 602 -2.85 25.81 -3.97
C LYS A 602 -1.73 24.87 -4.41
N ASN A 603 -0.66 24.76 -3.62
CA ASN A 603 0.48 23.92 -3.95
C ASN A 603 0.11 22.43 -3.97
N THR A 604 -0.81 22.03 -3.08
CA THR A 604 -1.31 20.65 -3.03
C THR A 604 -2.13 20.29 -4.26
N LYS A 605 -2.97 21.20 -4.77
CA LYS A 605 -3.70 21.00 -6.05
C LYS A 605 -2.73 20.78 -7.22
N ILE A 606 -1.64 21.54 -7.28
CA ILE A 606 -0.60 21.34 -8.30
C ILE A 606 0.02 19.95 -8.16
N LEU A 607 0.38 19.54 -6.94
CA LEU A 607 0.99 18.24 -6.67
C LEU A 607 0.07 17.07 -7.03
N THR A 608 -1.22 17.14 -6.70
CA THR A 608 -2.23 16.14 -7.10
C THR A 608 -2.32 16.03 -8.63
N ASN A 609 -2.35 17.15 -9.35
CA ASN A 609 -2.41 17.13 -10.81
C ASN A 609 -1.15 16.49 -11.43
N SER A 610 0.04 16.90 -10.98
CA SER A 610 1.30 16.31 -11.45
C SER A 610 1.42 14.82 -11.12
N SER A 611 0.87 14.39 -9.98
CA SER A 611 0.80 12.98 -9.61
C SER A 611 -0.09 12.18 -10.57
N ASN A 612 -1.28 12.71 -10.90
CA ASN A 612 -2.18 12.07 -11.86
C ASN A 612 -1.56 11.97 -13.26
N GLU A 613 -0.88 13.02 -13.73
CA GLU A 613 -0.15 13.00 -15.00
C GLU A 613 0.95 11.92 -15.00
N LEU A 614 1.71 11.79 -13.90
CA LEU A 614 2.73 10.75 -13.76
C LEU A 614 2.11 9.34 -13.76
N ALA A 615 0.97 9.15 -13.12
CA ALA A 615 0.25 7.87 -13.11
C ALA A 615 -0.23 7.48 -14.51
N ILE A 616 -0.80 8.42 -15.27
CA ILE A 616 -1.23 8.21 -16.66
C ILE A 616 -0.04 7.86 -17.53
N SER A 617 1.03 8.67 -17.49
CA SER A 617 2.24 8.43 -18.28
C SER A 617 2.89 7.08 -17.96
N SER A 618 2.93 6.68 -16.69
CA SER A 618 3.42 5.36 -16.29
C SER A 618 2.57 4.21 -16.84
N THR A 619 1.24 4.40 -16.92
CA THR A 619 0.32 3.40 -17.48
C THR A 619 0.48 3.26 -19.00
N GLU A 620 0.62 4.38 -19.71
CA GLU A 620 0.91 4.39 -21.16
C GLU A 620 2.26 3.75 -21.48
N GLN A 621 3.27 4.02 -20.64
CA GLN A 621 4.59 3.43 -20.76
C GLN A 621 4.57 1.92 -20.51
N ALA A 622 3.80 1.45 -19.53
CA ALA A 622 3.61 0.02 -19.29
C ALA A 622 2.98 -0.68 -20.50
N SER A 623 1.94 -0.10 -21.09
CA SER A 623 1.31 -0.64 -22.32
C SER A 623 2.29 -0.68 -23.49
N SER A 624 3.11 0.36 -23.66
CA SER A 624 4.14 0.41 -24.71
C SER A 624 5.24 -0.64 -24.50
N LEU A 625 5.61 -0.93 -23.26
CA LEU A 625 6.57 -1.99 -22.91
C LEU A 625 5.98 -3.37 -23.18
N GLU A 626 4.69 -3.58 -22.91
CA GLU A 626 3.99 -4.83 -23.19
C GLU A 626 3.97 -5.14 -24.70
N GLN A 627 3.65 -4.14 -25.53
CA GLN A 627 3.74 -4.25 -26.99
C GLN A 627 5.17 -4.52 -27.46
N SER A 628 6.16 -3.85 -26.87
CA SER A 628 7.57 -4.04 -27.21
C SER A 628 8.05 -5.44 -26.84
N SER A 629 7.61 -5.97 -25.70
CA SER A 629 7.90 -7.35 -25.26
C SER A 629 7.33 -8.37 -26.24
N ALA A 630 6.06 -8.22 -26.62
CA ALA A 630 5.42 -9.09 -27.62
C ALA A 630 6.13 -9.04 -28.99
N ALA A 631 6.54 -7.86 -29.43
CA ALA A 631 7.32 -7.70 -30.65
C ALA A 631 8.69 -8.41 -30.55
N LEU A 632 9.37 -8.31 -29.40
CA LEU A 632 10.64 -8.99 -29.17
C LEU A 632 10.50 -10.51 -29.12
N GLU A 633 9.42 -11.05 -28.53
CA GLU A 633 9.14 -12.48 -28.57
C GLU A 633 8.99 -12.97 -30.02
N GLN A 634 8.25 -12.22 -30.84
CA GLN A 634 8.07 -12.55 -32.25
C GLN A 634 9.40 -12.48 -33.03
N ILE A 635 10.23 -11.46 -32.78
CA ILE A 635 11.56 -11.35 -33.41
C ILE A 635 12.47 -12.50 -32.95
N THR A 636 12.45 -12.84 -31.66
CA THR A 636 13.22 -13.97 -31.11
C THR A 636 12.83 -15.28 -31.78
N ALA A 637 11.52 -15.54 -31.93
CA ALA A 637 11.00 -16.70 -32.64
C ALA A 637 11.48 -16.73 -34.10
N ASN A 638 11.44 -15.59 -34.80
CA ASN A 638 11.92 -15.49 -36.18
C ASN A 638 13.42 -15.76 -36.30
N ILE A 639 14.24 -15.28 -35.36
CA ILE A 639 15.69 -15.56 -35.35
C ILE A 639 15.97 -17.04 -35.09
N LYS A 640 15.24 -17.67 -34.15
CA LYS A 640 15.35 -19.12 -33.90
C LYS A 640 15.01 -19.92 -35.16
N ASN A 641 13.92 -19.55 -35.84
CA ASN A 641 13.48 -20.18 -37.08
C ASN A 641 14.49 -19.95 -38.23
N ASN A 642 15.07 -18.75 -38.33
CA ASN A 642 16.16 -18.47 -39.29
C ASN A 642 17.38 -19.34 -39.02
N ASN A 643 17.80 -19.50 -37.76
CA ASN A 643 18.91 -20.39 -37.41
C ASN A 643 18.62 -21.85 -37.80
N GLU A 644 17.40 -22.35 -37.58
CA GLU A 644 16.99 -23.68 -38.02
C GLU A 644 17.01 -23.81 -39.55
N ASN A 645 16.53 -22.80 -40.27
CA ASN A 645 16.57 -22.77 -41.73
C ASN A 645 18.01 -22.70 -42.28
N MET A 646 18.91 -21.97 -41.62
CA MET A 646 20.34 -21.94 -41.98
C MET A 646 21.00 -23.30 -41.77
N ASN A 647 20.68 -24.00 -40.67
CA ASN A 647 21.15 -25.36 -40.45
C ASN A 647 20.66 -26.31 -41.57
N LYS A 648 19.38 -26.24 -41.94
CA LYS A 648 18.84 -27.02 -43.08
C LYS A 648 19.53 -26.68 -44.39
N MET A 649 19.75 -25.39 -44.68
CA MET A 649 20.49 -24.96 -45.87
C MET A 649 21.92 -25.49 -45.87
N MET A 650 22.56 -25.54 -44.70
CA MET A 650 23.89 -26.11 -44.55
C MET A 650 23.88 -27.62 -44.85
N THR A 651 22.90 -28.39 -44.36
CA THR A 651 22.70 -29.81 -44.68
C THR A 651 22.36 -30.03 -46.15
N ILE A 652 21.66 -29.12 -46.83
CA ILE A 652 21.40 -29.26 -48.28
C ILE A 652 22.66 -28.94 -49.09
N ALA A 653 23.36 -27.84 -48.77
CA ALA A 653 24.61 -27.47 -49.43
C ALA A 653 25.68 -28.55 -49.26
N ASN A 654 25.75 -29.09 -48.05
CA ASN A 654 25.76 -30.51 -47.72
C ASN A 654 25.79 -31.60 -48.84
N GLU A 655 24.76 -32.42 -48.82
CA GLU A 655 24.32 -33.33 -49.88
C GLU A 655 24.68 -32.87 -51.29
N LEU A 656 24.45 -31.60 -51.66
CA LEU A 656 24.71 -31.09 -53.00
C LEU A 656 26.21 -31.11 -53.39
N ASN A 657 27.11 -30.79 -52.46
CA ASN A 657 28.55 -30.89 -52.71
C ASN A 657 28.98 -32.36 -52.90
N GLU A 658 28.41 -33.27 -52.10
CA GLU A 658 28.70 -34.69 -52.23
C GLU A 658 28.22 -35.23 -53.58
N ALA A 659 26.98 -34.90 -53.96
CA ALA A 659 26.42 -35.25 -55.26
C ALA A 659 27.25 -34.67 -56.42
N SER A 660 27.73 -33.43 -56.30
CA SER A 660 28.65 -32.81 -57.27
C SER A 660 29.98 -33.57 -57.38
N ASN A 661 30.56 -34.01 -56.26
CA ASN A 661 31.79 -34.81 -56.24
C ASN A 661 31.59 -36.20 -56.85
N ILE A 662 30.45 -36.85 -56.59
CA ILE A 662 30.07 -38.12 -57.22
C ILE A 662 29.91 -37.93 -58.74
N GLY A 663 29.23 -36.86 -59.16
CA GLY A 663 29.07 -36.49 -60.57
C GLY A 663 30.40 -36.24 -61.27
N SER A 664 31.32 -35.52 -60.62
CA SER A 664 32.69 -35.30 -61.10
C SER A 664 33.44 -36.62 -61.29
N LYS A 665 33.42 -37.52 -60.29
CA LYS A 665 34.04 -38.85 -60.41
C LYS A 665 33.45 -39.67 -61.57
N ALA A 666 32.13 -39.64 -61.75
CA ALA A 666 31.47 -40.34 -62.85
C ALA A 666 31.85 -39.76 -64.23
N ALA A 667 31.97 -38.44 -64.34
CA ALA A 667 32.46 -37.77 -65.56
C ALA A 667 33.92 -38.16 -65.87
N THR A 668 34.80 -38.16 -64.86
CA THR A 668 36.18 -38.64 -64.98
C THR A 668 36.25 -40.09 -65.45
N GLN A 669 35.45 -40.97 -64.84
CA GLN A 669 35.38 -42.37 -65.26
C GLN A 669 34.88 -42.51 -66.71
N THR A 670 33.92 -41.68 -67.12
CA THR A 670 33.43 -41.64 -68.50
C THR A 670 34.50 -41.20 -69.48
N SER A 671 35.30 -40.17 -69.14
CA SER A 671 36.44 -39.71 -69.95
C SER A 671 37.48 -40.83 -70.13
N ILE A 672 37.83 -41.54 -69.04
CA ILE A 672 38.74 -42.71 -69.08
C ILE A 672 38.17 -43.81 -69.97
N SER A 673 36.89 -44.17 -69.85
CA SER A 673 36.27 -45.19 -70.69
C SER A 673 36.23 -44.78 -72.17
N MET A 674 36.07 -43.50 -72.50
CA MET A 674 36.17 -43.02 -73.88
C MET A 674 37.60 -43.12 -74.41
N ASP A 675 38.62 -42.88 -73.59
CA ASP A 675 40.02 -43.11 -73.96
C ASP A 675 40.29 -44.59 -74.28
N GLU A 676 39.82 -45.51 -73.42
CA GLU A 676 39.91 -46.95 -73.65
C GLU A 676 39.20 -47.38 -74.93
N ILE A 677 37.99 -46.84 -75.19
CA ILE A 677 37.25 -47.09 -76.43
C ILE A 677 38.06 -46.60 -77.64
N ASN A 678 38.60 -45.39 -77.59
CA ASN A 678 39.37 -44.84 -78.69
C ASN A 678 40.64 -45.66 -78.98
N GLU A 679 41.30 -46.19 -77.94
CA GLU A 679 42.43 -47.12 -78.08
C GLU A 679 42.01 -48.44 -78.77
N LYS A 680 40.88 -49.04 -78.37
CA LYS A 680 40.35 -50.25 -79.01
C LYS A 680 39.93 -50.00 -80.45
N VAL A 681 39.31 -48.86 -80.74
CA VAL A 681 38.91 -48.46 -82.09
C VAL A 681 40.14 -48.27 -82.98
N HIS A 682 41.22 -47.71 -82.47
CA HIS A 682 42.51 -47.65 -83.19
C HIS A 682 43.06 -49.04 -83.52
N ALA A 683 43.08 -49.96 -82.55
CA ALA A 683 43.54 -51.33 -82.78
C ALA A 683 42.69 -52.07 -83.84
N ILE A 684 41.38 -51.83 -83.86
CA ILE A 684 40.49 -52.36 -84.90
C ILE A 684 40.82 -51.76 -86.26
N ASN A 685 41.06 -50.45 -86.35
CA ASN A 685 41.42 -49.78 -87.61
C ASN A 685 42.71 -50.35 -88.22
N ASP A 686 43.71 -50.62 -87.38
CA ASP A 686 44.97 -51.27 -87.79
C ASP A 686 44.74 -52.69 -88.31
N ALA A 687 43.90 -53.48 -87.63
CA ALA A 687 43.54 -54.82 -88.07
C ALA A 687 42.78 -54.80 -89.42
N ILE A 688 41.87 -53.86 -89.61
CA ILE A 688 41.14 -53.67 -90.88
C ILE A 688 42.08 -53.27 -92.01
N ALA A 689 43.08 -52.42 -91.75
CA ALA A 689 44.11 -52.07 -92.72
C ALA A 689 44.95 -53.29 -93.15
N ILE A 690 45.18 -54.25 -92.24
CA ILE A 690 45.84 -55.53 -92.57
C ILE A 690 44.91 -56.40 -93.45
N ILE A 691 43.60 -56.47 -93.13
CA ILE A 691 42.62 -57.24 -93.92
C ILE A 691 42.50 -56.68 -95.34
N ASP A 692 42.45 -55.36 -95.50
CA ASP A 692 42.43 -54.70 -96.82
C ASP A 692 43.70 -55.02 -97.64
N LYS A 693 44.88 -55.02 -96.98
CA LYS A 693 46.13 -55.47 -97.60
C LYS A 693 46.09 -56.95 -98.03
N ILE A 694 45.55 -57.84 -97.20
CA ILE A 694 45.40 -59.26 -97.52
C ILE A 694 44.43 -59.44 -98.70
N ALA A 695 43.31 -58.71 -98.71
CA ALA A 695 42.36 -58.73 -99.80
C ALA A 695 42.99 -58.24 -101.12
N PHE A 696 43.75 -57.15 -101.08
CA PHE A 696 44.51 -56.65 -102.24
C PHE A 696 45.53 -57.68 -102.73
N GLN A 697 46.33 -58.27 -101.84
CA GLN A 697 47.28 -59.33 -102.21
C GLN A 697 46.58 -60.55 -102.82
N THR A 698 45.43 -60.95 -102.28
CA THR A 698 44.62 -62.07 -102.79
C THR A 698 44.01 -61.76 -104.17
N ASN A 699 43.63 -60.51 -104.42
CA ASN A 699 43.18 -60.03 -105.74
C ASN A 699 44.32 -60.09 -106.78
N ILE A 700 45.56 -59.75 -106.41
CA ILE A 700 46.73 -59.89 -107.29
C ILE A 700 47.09 -61.36 -107.54
N LEU A 701 47.08 -62.20 -106.50
CA LEU A 701 47.34 -63.64 -106.61
C LEU A 701 46.33 -64.34 -107.52
N SER A 702 45.04 -64.01 -107.37
CA SER A 702 43.98 -64.55 -108.22
C SER A 702 44.04 -64.03 -109.66
N LEU A 703 44.47 -62.78 -109.88
CA LEU A 703 44.76 -62.27 -111.22
C LEU A 703 45.91 -63.04 -111.88
N ASN A 704 47.01 -63.27 -111.16
CA ASN A 704 48.13 -64.07 -111.65
C ASN A 704 47.71 -65.51 -111.96
N ALA A 705 46.90 -66.12 -111.10
CA ALA A 705 46.35 -67.46 -111.33
C ALA A 705 45.38 -67.51 -112.54
N ALA A 706 44.59 -66.46 -112.76
CA ALA A 706 43.71 -66.36 -113.93
C ALA A 706 44.50 -66.19 -115.24
N VAL A 707 45.61 -65.45 -115.20
CA VAL A 707 46.55 -65.31 -116.34
C VAL A 707 47.20 -66.67 -116.64
N GLU A 708 47.73 -67.37 -115.64
CA GLU A 708 48.35 -68.69 -115.82
C GLU A 708 47.35 -69.75 -116.32
N ALA A 709 46.10 -69.70 -115.85
CA ALA A 709 45.01 -70.55 -116.33
C ALA A 709 44.63 -70.26 -117.79
N ALA A 710 44.72 -69.00 -118.25
CA ALA A 710 44.53 -68.64 -119.65
C ALA A 710 45.70 -69.13 -120.53
N THR A 711 46.93 -69.14 -120.01
CA THR A 711 48.12 -69.68 -120.68
C THR A 711 48.04 -71.20 -120.89
N ALA A 712 47.36 -71.94 -119.99
CA ALA A 712 47.18 -73.39 -120.04
C ALA A 712 46.09 -73.92 -120.99
N GLY A 713 45.35 -73.05 -121.69
CA GLY A 713 44.36 -73.44 -122.71
C GLY A 713 43.20 -74.31 -122.17
N GLU A 714 42.81 -75.38 -122.87
CA GLU A 714 41.67 -76.24 -122.48
C GLU A 714 41.85 -76.96 -121.13
N ALA A 715 43.09 -77.23 -120.69
CA ALA A 715 43.37 -77.87 -119.41
C ALA A 715 43.16 -76.94 -118.20
N GLY A 716 43.13 -75.62 -118.40
CA GLY A 716 43.06 -74.59 -117.35
C GLY A 716 41.66 -74.10 -116.98
N LYS A 717 40.59 -74.54 -117.68
CA LYS A 717 39.22 -74.03 -117.51
C LYS A 717 38.69 -74.10 -116.06
N GLY A 718 38.97 -75.19 -115.33
CA GLY A 718 38.57 -75.32 -113.93
C GLY A 718 39.32 -74.38 -112.99
N PHE A 719 40.61 -74.15 -113.24
CA PHE A 719 41.44 -73.20 -112.48
C PHE A 719 41.05 -71.74 -112.73
N ALA A 720 40.66 -71.39 -113.96
CA ALA A 720 40.20 -70.04 -114.29
C ALA A 720 38.92 -69.65 -113.52
N VAL A 721 37.98 -70.59 -113.35
CA VAL A 721 36.74 -70.36 -112.57
C VAL A 721 37.07 -70.16 -111.09
N VAL A 722 37.94 -70.99 -110.52
CA VAL A 722 38.38 -70.84 -109.12
C VAL A 722 39.12 -69.52 -108.92
N ALA A 723 40.01 -69.13 -109.83
CA ALA A 723 40.72 -67.85 -109.77
C ALA A 723 39.76 -66.65 -109.86
N ALA A 724 38.76 -66.70 -110.74
CA ALA A 724 37.73 -65.66 -110.82
C ALA A 724 36.88 -65.56 -109.54
N GLU A 725 36.54 -66.69 -108.92
CA GLU A 725 35.77 -66.73 -107.67
C GLU A 725 36.60 -66.21 -106.49
N VAL A 726 37.89 -66.58 -106.40
CA VAL A 726 38.82 -66.04 -105.38
C VAL A 726 39.01 -64.53 -105.56
N ARG A 727 39.07 -64.05 -106.82
CA ARG A 727 39.15 -62.62 -107.12
C ARG A 727 37.89 -61.87 -106.69
N ASN A 728 36.72 -62.44 -106.96
CA ASN A 728 35.45 -61.88 -106.53
C ASN A 728 35.36 -61.82 -104.99
N LEU A 729 35.77 -62.89 -104.31
CA LEU A 729 35.86 -62.94 -102.85
C LEU A 729 36.84 -61.90 -102.29
N ALA A 730 37.99 -61.70 -102.93
CA ALA A 730 38.98 -60.69 -102.54
C ALA A 730 38.42 -59.26 -102.69
N ASN A 731 37.74 -58.95 -103.78
CA ASN A 731 37.08 -57.64 -103.96
C ASN A 731 35.97 -57.43 -102.92
N ARG A 732 35.14 -58.44 -102.65
CA ARG A 732 34.13 -58.37 -101.58
C ARG A 732 34.74 -58.15 -100.20
N SER A 733 35.88 -58.78 -99.90
CA SER A 733 36.63 -58.57 -98.66
C SER A 733 37.21 -57.16 -98.56
N ALA A 734 37.70 -56.59 -99.66
CA ALA A 734 38.21 -55.22 -99.71
C ALA A 734 37.08 -54.20 -99.51
N ASP A 735 35.93 -54.39 -100.17
CA ASP A 735 34.75 -53.53 -100.01
C ASP A 735 34.21 -53.59 -98.57
N ALA A 736 34.11 -54.79 -97.98
CA ALA A 736 33.71 -54.96 -96.59
C ALA A 736 34.72 -54.33 -95.61
N ALA A 737 36.03 -54.49 -95.85
CA ALA A 737 37.07 -53.86 -95.05
C ALA A 737 36.98 -52.32 -95.11
N LYS A 738 36.71 -51.76 -96.30
CA LYS A 738 36.50 -50.32 -96.49
C LYS A 738 35.26 -49.80 -95.76
N GLU A 739 34.17 -50.55 -95.79
CA GLU A 739 32.94 -50.20 -95.08
C GLU A 739 33.13 -50.23 -93.55
N ILE A 740 33.78 -51.28 -93.02
CA ILE A 740 34.14 -51.36 -91.60
C ILE A 740 35.10 -50.22 -91.22
N LYS A 741 36.10 -49.91 -92.06
CA LYS A 741 37.02 -48.80 -91.82
C LYS A 741 36.29 -47.47 -91.65
N ASN A 742 35.30 -47.19 -92.49
CA ASN A 742 34.47 -45.98 -92.37
C ASN A 742 33.66 -45.98 -91.06
N LEU A 743 33.07 -47.11 -90.67
CA LEU A 743 32.34 -47.25 -89.40
C LEU A 743 33.26 -47.04 -88.19
N VAL A 744 34.45 -47.63 -88.20
CA VAL A 744 35.46 -47.52 -87.14
C VAL A 744 35.96 -46.07 -87.04
N GLN A 745 36.21 -45.40 -88.17
CA GLN A 745 36.60 -44.00 -88.18
C GLN A 745 35.49 -43.09 -87.65
N SER A 746 34.23 -43.37 -88.01
CA SER A 746 33.07 -42.67 -87.42
C SER A 746 32.95 -42.94 -85.91
N ALA A 747 33.22 -44.16 -85.45
CA ALA A 747 33.20 -44.50 -84.03
C ALA A 747 34.32 -43.81 -83.25
N SER A 748 35.51 -43.64 -83.84
CA SER A 748 36.62 -42.87 -83.26
C SER A 748 36.25 -41.40 -83.07
N VAL A 749 35.68 -40.78 -84.11
CA VAL A 749 35.19 -39.39 -84.01
C VAL A 749 34.15 -39.24 -82.90
N LYS A 750 33.17 -40.16 -82.83
CA LYS A 750 32.12 -40.13 -81.81
C LYS A 750 32.64 -40.39 -80.39
N SER A 751 33.63 -41.26 -80.22
CA SER A 751 34.29 -41.51 -78.94
C SER A 751 35.08 -40.30 -78.47
N ASN A 752 35.79 -39.63 -79.38
CA ASN A 752 36.54 -38.41 -79.08
C ASN A 752 35.60 -37.22 -78.74
N GLU A 753 34.48 -37.09 -79.44
CA GLU A 753 33.40 -36.15 -79.05
C GLU A 753 32.88 -36.46 -77.64
N GLY A 754 32.64 -37.74 -77.33
CA GLY A 754 32.22 -38.19 -76.00
C GLY A 754 33.23 -37.85 -74.91
N LYS A 755 34.53 -37.96 -75.21
CA LYS A 755 35.62 -37.55 -74.31
C LYS A 755 35.58 -36.06 -74.03
N VAL A 756 35.49 -35.22 -75.06
CA VAL A 756 35.43 -33.76 -74.90
C VAL A 756 34.24 -33.35 -74.03
N ILE A 757 33.07 -33.96 -74.25
CA ILE A 757 31.87 -33.73 -73.44
C ILE A 757 32.12 -34.12 -71.97
N ALA A 758 32.78 -35.26 -71.72
CA ALA A 758 33.11 -35.69 -70.37
C ALA A 758 34.10 -34.73 -69.68
N ASP A 759 35.12 -34.24 -70.39
CA ASP A 759 36.08 -33.25 -69.86
C ASP A 759 35.39 -31.91 -69.52
N ASP A 760 34.43 -31.47 -70.35
CA ASP A 760 33.64 -30.28 -70.07
C ASP A 760 32.69 -30.49 -68.87
N MET A 761 32.14 -31.70 -68.69
CA MET A 761 31.39 -32.06 -67.49
C MET A 761 32.26 -31.99 -66.23
N ILE A 762 33.52 -32.46 -66.28
CA ILE A 762 34.46 -32.37 -65.14
C ILE A 762 34.64 -30.91 -64.72
N LYS A 763 34.98 -30.01 -65.67
CA LYS A 763 35.11 -28.57 -65.40
C LYS A 763 33.80 -27.96 -64.86
N GLY A 764 32.67 -28.42 -65.39
CA GLY A 764 31.34 -28.02 -64.92
C GLY A 764 31.12 -28.36 -63.44
N TYR A 765 31.44 -29.59 -63.03
CA TYR A 765 31.35 -30.02 -61.64
C TYR A 765 32.37 -29.32 -60.73
N GLU A 766 33.60 -29.04 -61.20
CA GLU A 766 34.58 -28.25 -60.43
C GLU A 766 34.06 -26.84 -60.12
N ASN A 767 33.48 -26.16 -61.11
CA ASN A 767 32.87 -24.85 -60.92
C ASN A 767 31.65 -24.93 -59.99
N LEU A 768 30.80 -25.94 -60.15
CA LEU A 768 29.66 -26.18 -59.27
C LEU A 768 30.11 -26.37 -57.81
N THR A 769 31.12 -27.20 -57.57
CA THR A 769 31.71 -27.41 -56.23
C THR A 769 32.27 -26.11 -55.65
N SER A 770 32.93 -25.27 -56.46
CA SER A 770 33.38 -23.94 -56.02
C SER A 770 32.22 -23.03 -55.60
N LYS A 771 31.12 -23.00 -56.36
CA LYS A 771 29.92 -22.21 -56.05
C LYS A 771 29.18 -22.72 -54.80
N ILE A 772 29.14 -24.03 -54.60
CA ILE A 772 28.59 -24.63 -53.38
C ILE A 772 29.44 -24.22 -52.16
N SER A 773 30.77 -24.21 -52.28
CA SER A 773 31.65 -23.74 -51.21
C SER A 773 31.38 -22.27 -50.85
N GLN A 774 31.27 -21.38 -51.85
CA GLN A 774 30.92 -19.97 -51.62
C GLN A 774 29.56 -19.83 -50.90
N THR A 775 28.58 -20.66 -51.26
CA THR A 775 27.26 -20.67 -50.63
C THR A 775 27.34 -21.12 -49.16
N LYS A 776 28.17 -22.13 -48.85
CA LYS A 776 28.42 -22.56 -47.47
C LYS A 776 29.01 -21.44 -46.61
N ASP A 777 29.97 -20.68 -47.13
CA ASP A 777 30.59 -19.57 -46.41
C ASP A 777 29.57 -18.47 -46.06
N ILE A 778 28.63 -18.18 -46.98
CA ILE A 778 27.54 -17.24 -46.75
C ILE A 778 26.59 -17.76 -45.65
N ILE A 779 26.16 -19.03 -45.72
CA ILE A 779 25.29 -19.65 -44.70
C ILE A 779 25.96 -19.58 -43.32
N GLN A 780 27.26 -19.85 -43.25
CA GLN A 780 28.03 -19.81 -42.01
C GLN A 780 28.10 -18.38 -41.44
N SER A 781 28.29 -17.38 -42.30
CA SER A 781 28.27 -15.96 -41.91
C SER A 781 26.90 -15.53 -41.39
N VAL A 782 25.81 -15.89 -42.07
CA VAL A 782 24.43 -15.58 -41.63
C VAL A 782 24.10 -16.27 -40.30
N THR A 783 24.58 -17.50 -40.09
CA THR A 783 24.42 -18.21 -38.81
C THR A 783 25.14 -17.50 -37.67
N LEU A 784 26.33 -16.95 -37.94
CA LEU A 784 27.09 -16.16 -36.96
C LEU A 784 26.34 -14.88 -36.57
N PHE A 785 25.87 -14.11 -37.57
CA PHE A 785 25.08 -12.90 -37.34
C PHE A 785 23.77 -13.19 -36.61
N SER A 786 23.10 -14.31 -36.91
CA SER A 786 21.86 -14.71 -36.24
C SER A 786 22.09 -15.02 -34.75
N LYS A 787 23.22 -15.64 -34.39
CA LYS A 787 23.63 -15.81 -32.99
C LYS A 787 23.93 -14.50 -32.28
N GLU A 788 24.57 -13.56 -32.98
CA GLU A 788 24.86 -12.23 -32.41
C GLU A 788 23.57 -11.44 -32.17
N GLN A 789 22.60 -11.50 -33.10
CA GLN A 789 21.27 -10.92 -32.92
C GLN A 789 20.51 -11.57 -31.74
N GLU A 790 20.58 -12.89 -31.60
CA GLU A 790 20.00 -13.60 -30.45
C GLU A 790 20.56 -13.06 -29.12
N SER A 791 21.88 -12.90 -29.03
CA SER A 791 22.53 -12.29 -27.86
C SER A 791 22.11 -10.83 -27.64
N GLY A 792 21.97 -10.06 -28.72
CA GLY A 792 21.51 -8.66 -28.66
C GLY A 792 20.07 -8.56 -28.13
N ILE A 793 19.18 -9.45 -28.56
CA ILE A 793 17.79 -9.46 -28.07
C ILE A 793 17.71 -9.84 -26.60
N ILE A 794 18.54 -10.76 -26.11
CA ILE A 794 18.59 -11.08 -24.67
C ILE A 794 18.92 -9.82 -23.85
N GLN A 795 19.88 -9.00 -24.30
CA GLN A 795 20.22 -7.74 -23.62
C GLN A 795 19.08 -6.70 -23.69
N ILE A 796 18.39 -6.61 -24.83
CA ILE A 796 17.22 -5.73 -24.96
C ILE A 796 16.11 -6.18 -24.01
N ASN A 797 15.87 -7.50 -23.91
CA ASN A 797 14.85 -8.06 -23.03
C ASN A 797 15.15 -7.75 -21.54
N ASP A 798 16.41 -7.90 -21.12
CA ASP A 798 16.85 -7.50 -19.77
C ASP A 798 16.61 -5.99 -19.53
N THR A 799 16.82 -5.15 -20.55
CA THR A 799 16.58 -3.71 -20.45
C THR A 799 15.09 -3.38 -20.34
N ILE A 800 14.24 -4.06 -21.10
CA ILE A 800 12.77 -3.93 -20.99
C ILE A 800 12.29 -4.33 -19.59
N SER A 801 12.81 -5.43 -19.03
CA SER A 801 12.45 -5.85 -17.67
C SER A 801 12.82 -4.79 -16.62
N ARG A 802 13.96 -4.12 -16.78
CA ARG A 802 14.36 -3.00 -15.90
C ARG A 802 13.46 -1.77 -16.08
N LEU A 803 13.08 -1.46 -17.32
CA LEU A 803 12.14 -0.37 -17.62
C LEU A 803 10.75 -0.64 -17.04
N ASP A 804 10.26 -1.88 -17.11
CA ASP A 804 8.99 -2.29 -16.50
C ASP A 804 9.03 -2.08 -14.98
N SER A 805 10.09 -2.56 -14.31
CA SER A 805 10.27 -2.32 -12.87
C SER A 805 10.33 -0.83 -12.50
N ALA A 806 11.03 -0.01 -13.30
CA ALA A 806 11.06 1.43 -13.10
C ALA A 806 9.69 2.09 -13.33
N THR A 807 8.95 1.63 -14.32
CA THR A 807 7.59 2.12 -14.65
C THR A 807 6.61 1.81 -13.52
N GLN A 808 6.64 0.59 -12.98
CA GLN A 808 5.85 0.21 -11.80
C GLN A 808 6.21 1.07 -10.58
N LYS A 809 7.51 1.33 -10.36
CA LYS A 809 7.97 2.20 -9.28
C LYS A 809 7.48 3.64 -9.44
N ASN A 810 7.43 4.16 -10.67
CA ASN A 810 6.88 5.49 -10.96
C ASN A 810 5.37 5.53 -10.65
N ALA A 811 4.60 4.53 -11.06
CA ALA A 811 3.18 4.43 -10.74
C ALA A 811 2.92 4.36 -9.23
N MET A 812 3.72 3.58 -8.48
CA MET A 812 3.65 3.54 -7.02
C MET A 812 4.01 4.88 -6.38
N THR A 813 5.03 5.57 -6.91
CA THR A 813 5.45 6.88 -6.41
C THR A 813 4.37 7.93 -6.63
N ALA A 814 3.71 7.94 -7.80
CA ALA A 814 2.55 8.78 -8.05
C ALA A 814 1.44 8.51 -7.03
N SER A 815 1.05 7.25 -6.82
CA SER A 815 0.04 6.90 -5.81
C SER A 815 0.38 7.42 -4.41
N ASN A 816 1.64 7.28 -3.97
CA ASN A 816 2.09 7.81 -2.69
C ASN A 816 2.02 9.35 -2.61
N ILE A 817 2.37 10.04 -3.70
CA ILE A 817 2.27 11.51 -3.79
C ILE A 817 0.80 11.95 -3.71
N ASP A 818 -0.13 11.23 -4.35
CA ASP A 818 -1.56 11.55 -4.28
C ASP A 818 -2.11 11.39 -2.85
N VAL A 819 -1.75 10.30 -2.17
CA VAL A 819 -2.12 10.09 -0.75
C VAL A 819 -1.58 11.21 0.12
N LEU A 820 -0.30 11.54 -0.01
CA LEU A 820 0.33 12.63 0.75
C LEU A 820 -0.33 13.98 0.45
N SER A 821 -0.63 14.27 -0.82
CA SER A 821 -1.32 15.49 -1.23
C SER A 821 -2.70 15.57 -0.58
N ASN A 822 -3.45 14.47 -0.54
CA ASN A 822 -4.74 14.43 0.15
C ASN A 822 -4.63 14.68 1.66
N GLU A 823 -3.57 14.18 2.31
CA GLU A 823 -3.31 14.46 3.73
C GLU A 823 -2.95 15.94 3.98
N VAL A 824 -2.11 16.52 3.13
CA VAL A 824 -1.71 17.94 3.20
C VAL A 824 -2.92 18.85 2.90
N SER A 825 -3.77 18.49 1.95
CA SER A 825 -5.04 19.17 1.66
C SER A 825 -5.98 19.17 2.86
N LYS A 826 -6.14 18.02 3.52
CA LYS A 826 -6.92 17.92 4.77
C LYS A 826 -6.32 18.76 5.88
N LEU A 827 -4.99 18.82 6.01
CA LEU A 827 -4.32 19.66 7.00
C LEU A 827 -4.57 21.15 6.72
N SER A 828 -4.41 21.58 5.46
CA SER A 828 -4.72 22.94 5.02
C SER A 828 -6.17 23.32 5.34
N ASN A 829 -7.14 22.49 4.94
CA ASN A 829 -8.55 22.72 5.23
C ASN A 829 -8.81 22.83 6.74
N ARG A 830 -8.17 21.99 7.57
CA ARG A 830 -8.29 22.10 9.03
C ARG A 830 -7.74 23.42 9.57
N LEU A 831 -6.63 23.92 9.03
CA LEU A 831 -6.08 25.23 9.41
C LEU A 831 -7.01 26.37 9.00
N LEU A 832 -7.58 26.29 7.80
CA LEU A 832 -8.57 27.25 7.29
C LEU A 832 -9.86 27.21 8.10
N ASP A 833 -10.37 26.02 8.45
CA ASP A 833 -11.55 25.84 9.29
C ASP A 833 -11.35 26.45 10.68
N ILE A 834 -10.21 26.17 11.33
CA ILE A 834 -9.89 26.73 12.65
C ILE A 834 -9.82 28.27 12.59
N THR A 835 -9.19 28.82 11.56
CA THR A 835 -9.04 30.27 11.42
C THR A 835 -10.34 30.97 10.99
N SER A 836 -11.21 30.29 10.23
CA SER A 836 -12.51 30.82 9.76
C SER A 836 -13.49 31.13 10.89
N GLN A 837 -13.33 30.49 12.05
CA GLN A 837 -14.14 30.74 13.24
C GLN A 837 -13.79 32.08 13.91
N SER A 838 -12.63 32.66 13.58
CA SER A 838 -12.18 33.93 14.15
C SER A 838 -12.56 35.10 13.24
N LYS A 839 -12.98 36.21 13.83
CA LYS A 839 -13.25 37.47 13.14
C LYS A 839 -12.08 38.41 13.38
N ILE A 840 -11.33 38.68 12.33
CA ILE A 840 -10.22 39.64 12.33
C ILE A 840 -10.48 40.73 11.28
N ASP A 841 -9.77 41.85 11.40
CA ASP A 841 -9.79 42.88 10.36
C ASP A 841 -9.06 42.36 9.10
N GLU A 842 -9.66 42.53 7.92
CA GLU A 842 -9.08 42.06 6.65
C GLU A 842 -7.68 42.62 6.41
N ARG A 843 -7.40 43.81 6.94
CA ARG A 843 -6.10 44.48 6.81
C ARG A 843 -4.96 43.65 7.39
N TYR A 844 -5.22 42.78 8.39
CA TYR A 844 -4.19 41.90 8.96
C TYR A 844 -3.66 40.86 7.97
N TYR A 845 -4.47 40.37 7.02
CA TYR A 845 -4.00 39.45 5.98
C TYR A 845 -2.95 40.10 5.06
N GLU A 846 -2.95 41.44 4.99
CA GLU A 846 -2.02 42.26 4.21
C GLU A 846 -0.89 42.88 5.05
N MET A 847 -0.70 42.45 6.30
CA MET A 847 0.34 42.99 7.21
C MET A 847 1.34 41.94 7.69
N VAL A 848 1.12 40.67 7.34
CA VAL A 848 1.78 39.53 8.00
C VAL A 848 2.94 38.89 7.22
N GLU A 849 3.43 39.53 6.16
CA GLU A 849 4.52 38.98 5.35
C GLU A 849 5.88 39.05 6.05
N ASN A 850 6.18 40.16 6.72
CA ASN A 850 7.47 40.38 7.36
C ASN A 850 7.42 40.08 8.87
N ILE A 851 7.63 38.81 9.23
CA ILE A 851 7.55 38.32 10.62
C ILE A 851 8.52 39.07 11.56
N ASN A 852 9.69 39.48 11.08
CA ASN A 852 10.67 40.18 11.90
C ASN A 852 10.19 41.59 12.25
N LEU A 853 9.67 42.32 11.26
CA LEU A 853 9.13 43.67 11.46
C LEU A 853 7.91 43.65 12.40
N ILE A 854 7.04 42.64 12.30
CA ILE A 854 5.89 42.47 13.20
C ILE A 854 6.34 42.31 14.66
N LYS A 855 7.36 41.48 14.91
CA LYS A 855 7.93 41.31 16.26
C LYS A 855 8.52 42.60 16.80
N GLU A 856 9.24 43.36 15.96
CA GLU A 856 9.79 44.66 16.34
C GLU A 856 8.67 45.66 16.70
N VAL A 857 7.67 45.79 15.83
CA VAL A 857 6.52 46.67 16.03
C VAL A 857 5.76 46.33 17.32
N SER A 858 5.46 45.06 17.57
CA SER A 858 4.77 44.62 18.78
C SER A 858 5.58 44.86 20.05
N LYS A 859 6.92 44.78 19.97
CA LYS A 859 7.81 45.20 21.06
C LYS A 859 7.68 46.71 21.34
N TYR A 860 7.66 47.56 20.32
CA TYR A 860 7.54 49.01 20.52
C TYR A 860 6.17 49.44 21.06
N LYS A 861 5.09 48.74 20.67
CA LYS A 861 3.76 48.93 21.27
C LYS A 861 3.78 48.62 22.77
N ASN A 862 4.37 47.50 23.16
CA ASN A 862 4.50 47.11 24.57
C ASN A 862 5.43 48.05 25.37
N ASP A 863 6.54 48.51 24.77
CA ASP A 863 7.45 49.49 25.37
C ASP A 863 6.71 50.79 25.71
N HIS A 864 5.77 51.23 24.86
CA HIS A 864 4.94 52.41 25.11
C HIS A 864 3.92 52.24 26.23
N ILE A 865 3.38 51.04 26.41
CA ILE A 865 2.53 50.73 27.57
C ILE A 865 3.36 50.83 28.86
N ASN A 866 4.55 50.24 28.87
CA ASN A 866 5.46 50.26 30.02
C ASN A 866 6.03 51.65 30.32
N PHE A 867 6.26 52.46 29.28
CA PHE A 867 6.65 53.86 29.40
C PHE A 867 5.64 54.66 30.21
N LYS A 868 4.33 54.58 29.91
CA LYS A 868 3.31 55.27 30.72
C LYS A 868 3.33 54.80 32.17
N LYS A 869 3.41 53.47 32.37
CA LYS A 869 3.41 52.84 33.69
C LYS A 869 4.60 53.27 34.55
N SER A 870 5.78 53.53 33.97
CA SER A 870 6.95 53.97 34.75
C SER A 870 6.74 55.35 35.37
N TYR A 871 6.08 56.27 34.66
CA TYR A 871 5.75 57.60 35.18
C TYR A 871 4.56 57.59 36.14
N TYR A 872 3.56 56.72 35.92
CA TYR A 872 2.43 56.60 36.83
C TYR A 872 2.82 56.15 38.25
N LYS A 873 3.92 55.41 38.42
CA LYS A 873 4.42 54.97 39.74
C LYS A 873 4.84 56.12 40.67
N ASN A 874 5.22 57.27 40.12
CA ASN A 874 5.74 58.40 40.90
C ASN A 874 4.68 59.46 41.19
N LEU A 875 3.40 59.24 40.83
CA LEU A 875 2.36 60.27 40.95
C LEU A 875 2.03 60.64 42.41
N ASP A 876 2.25 59.74 43.35
CA ASP A 876 1.95 59.97 44.78
C ASP A 876 3.00 60.86 45.48
N SER A 877 4.22 60.98 44.93
CA SER A 877 5.23 61.90 45.48
C SER A 877 4.90 63.37 45.20
N PHE A 878 4.00 63.64 44.25
CA PHE A 878 3.69 64.99 43.74
C PHE A 878 4.92 65.79 43.28
N GLU A 879 6.02 65.10 42.95
CA GLU A 879 7.22 65.72 42.40
C GLU A 879 7.09 65.86 40.89
N ASP A 880 7.49 67.01 40.35
CA ASP A 880 7.59 67.19 38.90
C ASP A 880 8.85 66.48 38.38
N CYS A 881 8.73 65.80 37.24
CA CYS A 881 9.88 65.15 36.61
C CYS A 881 9.84 65.32 35.09
N ASN A 882 11.03 65.36 34.49
CA ASN A 882 11.18 65.47 33.05
C ASN A 882 10.96 64.10 32.40
N VAL A 883 9.95 64.01 31.57
CA VAL A 883 9.65 62.84 30.74
C VAL A 883 10.71 62.74 29.64
N VAL A 884 11.23 61.52 29.44
CA VAL A 884 12.26 61.20 28.45
C VAL A 884 11.84 61.68 27.07
N ASP A 885 12.74 62.29 26.30
CA ASP A 885 12.43 62.80 24.96
C ASP A 885 12.03 61.67 23.99
N CYS A 886 11.10 61.96 23.08
CA CYS A 886 10.57 61.00 22.11
C CYS A 886 11.65 60.38 21.19
N LYS A 887 12.80 61.04 20.96
CA LYS A 887 13.90 60.47 20.18
C LYS A 887 14.77 59.50 20.98
N SER A 888 14.75 59.61 22.30
CA SER A 888 15.63 58.85 23.19
C SER A 888 15.03 57.54 23.72
N CYS A 889 13.74 57.28 23.49
CA CYS A 889 13.10 56.00 23.79
C CYS A 889 13.46 54.92 22.75
N ASN A 890 13.17 53.64 23.04
CA ASN A 890 13.51 52.51 22.15
C ASN A 890 12.90 52.66 20.74
N MET A 891 11.65 53.10 20.65
CA MET A 891 10.97 53.35 19.38
C MET A 891 11.54 54.57 18.65
N GLY A 892 11.92 55.64 19.36
CA GLY A 892 12.54 56.82 18.77
C GLY A 892 13.91 56.53 18.16
N LYS A 893 14.70 55.69 18.82
CA LYS A 893 15.96 55.16 18.29
C LYS A 893 15.72 54.32 17.04
N TRP A 894 14.68 53.49 17.04
CA TRP A 894 14.29 52.70 15.88
C TRP A 894 13.82 53.56 14.70
N ILE A 895 12.97 54.58 14.94
CA ILE A 895 12.56 55.55 13.91
C ILE A 895 13.79 56.20 13.28
N SER A 896 14.72 56.68 14.10
CA SER A 896 15.96 57.32 13.61
C SER A 896 16.83 56.35 12.83
N PHE A 897 16.91 55.09 13.26
CA PHE A 897 17.61 54.03 12.54
C PHE A 897 16.97 53.74 11.19
N CYS A 898 15.65 53.58 11.11
CA CYS A 898 14.94 53.35 9.85
C CYS A 898 15.11 54.51 8.86
N GLU A 899 15.13 55.76 9.34
CA GLU A 899 15.38 56.94 8.52
C GLU A 899 16.84 56.99 8.02
N ASN A 900 17.82 56.69 8.87
CA ASN A 900 19.23 56.64 8.48
C ASN A 900 19.51 55.52 7.47
N GLU A 901 18.86 54.37 7.61
CA GLU A 901 18.95 53.23 6.70
C GLU A 901 18.08 53.39 5.44
N ASN A 902 17.38 54.53 5.27
CA ASN A 902 16.50 54.81 4.13
C ASN A 902 15.51 53.67 3.81
N LYS A 903 14.88 53.09 4.84
CA LYS A 903 13.86 52.03 4.64
C LYS A 903 12.71 52.56 3.77
N GLU A 904 12.25 51.76 2.81
CA GLU A 904 11.27 52.19 1.79
C GLU A 904 9.97 52.77 2.38
N PHE A 905 9.41 52.14 3.42
CA PHE A 905 8.19 52.61 4.09
C PHE A 905 8.34 53.98 4.77
N THR A 906 9.56 54.49 4.99
CA THR A 906 9.80 55.81 5.62
C THR A 906 9.47 56.99 4.70
N LYS A 907 9.29 56.73 3.41
CA LYS A 907 8.97 57.74 2.38
C LYS A 907 7.48 58.09 2.32
N PHE A 908 6.63 57.34 3.02
CA PHE A 908 5.17 57.47 3.00
C PHE A 908 4.66 58.45 4.08
N ASP A 909 3.51 59.07 3.86
CA ASP A 909 2.94 60.09 4.76
C ASP A 909 2.58 59.53 6.14
N GLU A 910 2.20 58.25 6.20
CA GLU A 910 1.90 57.51 7.43
C GLU A 910 3.11 57.44 8.37
N TRP A 911 4.34 57.48 7.84
CA TRP A 911 5.56 57.55 8.64
C TRP A 911 5.70 58.89 9.38
N ASN A 912 5.29 60.00 8.74
CA ASN A 912 5.26 61.30 9.41
C ASN A 912 4.17 61.37 10.47
N LEU A 913 3.02 60.74 10.21
CA LEU A 913 1.94 60.61 11.17
C LEU A 913 2.36 59.79 12.41
N LEU A 914 3.11 58.70 12.21
CA LEU A 914 3.71 57.90 13.29
C LEU A 914 4.58 58.76 14.22
N LYS A 915 5.47 59.57 13.63
CA LYS A 915 6.36 60.48 14.39
C LYS A 915 5.57 61.50 15.20
N GLN A 916 4.51 62.06 14.62
CA GLN A 916 3.64 63.01 15.30
C GLN A 916 2.90 62.36 16.47
N ASN A 917 2.22 61.24 16.23
CA ASN A 917 1.47 60.51 17.26
C ASN A 917 2.38 60.06 18.41
N HIS A 918 3.60 59.61 18.09
CA HIS A 918 4.61 59.22 19.07
C HIS A 918 5.02 60.40 19.95
N LYS A 919 5.32 61.56 19.34
CA LYS A 919 5.65 62.79 20.07
C LYS A 919 4.52 63.25 20.99
N ASP A 920 3.27 63.16 20.53
CA ASP A 920 2.09 63.57 21.30
C ASP A 920 1.94 62.76 22.61
N VAL A 921 2.24 61.45 22.59
CA VAL A 921 2.21 60.62 23.82
C VAL A 921 3.17 61.17 24.88
N HIS A 922 4.42 61.44 24.50
CA HIS A 922 5.44 61.98 25.41
C HIS A 922 5.02 63.35 25.98
N GLN A 923 4.51 64.25 25.13
CA GLN A 923 4.08 65.58 25.56
C GLN A 923 2.88 65.53 26.52
N LYS A 924 1.93 64.64 26.28
CA LYS A 924 0.75 64.49 27.14
C LYS A 924 1.09 63.82 28.47
N VAL A 925 2.02 62.86 28.49
CA VAL A 925 2.55 62.30 29.75
C VAL A 925 3.28 63.38 30.55
N GLN A 926 4.09 64.23 29.92
CA GLN A 926 4.72 65.38 30.60
C GLN A 926 3.67 66.32 31.18
N ALA A 927 2.65 66.68 30.38
CA ALA A 927 1.57 67.55 30.84
C ALA A 927 0.82 66.95 32.05
N TYR A 928 0.60 65.63 32.06
CA TYR A 928 -0.04 64.95 33.19
C TYR A 928 0.82 65.01 34.46
N VAL A 929 2.10 64.66 34.36
CA VAL A 929 3.05 64.66 35.49
C VAL A 929 3.15 66.06 36.11
N SER A 930 3.38 67.10 35.29
CA SER A 930 3.53 68.47 35.79
C SER A 930 2.23 69.03 36.36
N LYS A 931 1.07 68.70 35.79
CA LYS A 931 -0.23 69.07 36.36
C LYS A 931 -0.54 68.34 37.66
N ASN A 932 -0.12 67.08 37.77
CA ASN A 932 -0.25 66.30 39.00
C ASN A 932 0.63 66.87 40.12
N ALA A 933 1.90 67.24 39.84
CA ALA A 933 2.80 67.88 40.80
C ALA A 933 2.22 69.19 41.37
N ASN A 934 1.47 69.94 40.55
CA ASN A 934 0.77 71.15 40.94
C ASN A 934 -0.57 70.92 41.68
N LYS A 935 -0.93 69.67 41.99
CA LYS A 935 -2.19 69.28 42.67
C LYS A 935 -3.45 69.85 42.02
N GLU A 936 -3.44 69.89 40.68
CA GLU A 936 -4.56 70.37 39.87
C GLU A 936 -5.85 69.55 40.10
N LYS A 937 -7.00 70.14 39.74
CA LYS A 937 -8.30 69.49 39.97
C LYS A 937 -8.39 68.15 39.23
N ASN A 938 -8.94 67.13 39.91
CA ASN A 938 -9.17 65.78 39.36
C ASN A 938 -9.88 65.76 37.99
N GLN A 939 -10.73 66.74 37.68
CA GLN A 939 -11.39 66.84 36.38
C GLN A 939 -10.40 67.11 35.23
N ILE A 940 -9.38 67.94 35.46
CA ILE A 940 -8.34 68.29 34.48
C ILE A 940 -7.42 67.08 34.27
N LEU A 941 -6.97 66.44 35.36
CA LEU A 941 -6.12 65.25 35.28
C LEU A 941 -6.81 64.12 34.51
N ARG A 942 -8.09 63.84 34.76
CA ARG A 942 -8.86 62.83 34.02
C ARG A 942 -8.93 63.11 32.51
N LYS A 943 -9.04 64.38 32.11
CA LYS A 943 -9.07 64.77 30.70
C LYS A 943 -7.74 64.44 30.02
N ILE A 944 -6.62 64.87 30.61
CA ILE A 944 -5.28 64.60 30.09
C ILE A 944 -5.01 63.09 30.05
N ALA A 945 -5.42 62.34 31.08
CA ALA A 945 -5.28 60.89 31.12
C ALA A 945 -6.03 60.20 29.97
N SER A 946 -7.22 60.67 29.63
CA SER A 946 -7.97 60.18 28.46
C SER A 946 -7.26 60.49 27.15
N GLU A 947 -6.69 61.68 27.00
CA GLU A 947 -5.96 62.11 25.81
C GLU A 947 -4.65 61.31 25.60
N ILE A 948 -4.00 60.85 26.69
CA ILE A 948 -2.83 59.96 26.64
C ILE A 948 -3.22 58.60 26.05
N GLU A 949 -4.34 58.02 26.48
CA GLU A 949 -4.81 56.72 25.98
C GLU A 949 -5.20 56.80 24.50
N GLU A 950 -5.88 57.87 24.08
CA GLU A 950 -6.21 58.10 22.67
C GLU A 950 -4.94 58.22 21.79
N SER A 951 -3.94 58.99 22.24
CA SER A 951 -2.66 59.08 21.51
C SER A 951 -1.90 57.74 21.49
N THR A 952 -2.00 56.93 22.55
CA THR A 952 -1.36 55.60 22.58
C THR A 952 -1.95 54.69 21.50
N VAL A 953 -3.27 54.67 21.35
CA VAL A 953 -3.95 53.88 20.32
C VAL A 953 -3.56 54.36 18.92
N LYS A 954 -3.48 55.68 18.69
CA LYS A 954 -3.03 56.24 17.41
C LYS A 954 -1.60 55.81 17.04
N VAL A 955 -0.69 55.70 18.02
CA VAL A 955 0.66 55.14 17.78
C VAL A 955 0.58 53.68 17.34
N PHE A 956 -0.29 52.87 17.94
CA PHE A 956 -0.45 51.46 17.56
C PHE A 956 -1.01 51.32 16.14
N ASP A 957 -1.97 52.17 15.78
CA ASP A 957 -2.54 52.20 14.44
C ASP A 957 -1.50 52.67 13.39
N SER A 958 -0.73 53.72 13.68
CA SER A 958 0.36 54.15 12.78
C SER A 958 1.47 53.09 12.62
N LEU A 959 1.75 52.30 13.67
CA LEU A 959 2.65 51.16 13.57
C LEU A 959 2.07 50.02 12.71
N ASN A 960 0.75 49.83 12.73
CA ASN A 960 0.08 48.90 11.82
C ASN A 960 0.15 49.38 10.36
N ASP A 961 0.05 50.68 10.13
CA ASP A 961 0.20 51.26 8.78
C ASP A 961 1.59 50.97 8.19
N VAL A 962 2.65 50.99 9.02
CA VAL A 962 4.01 50.61 8.58
C VAL A 962 4.07 49.15 8.11
N LEU A 963 3.46 48.22 8.85
CA LEU A 963 3.41 46.80 8.46
C LEU A 963 2.66 46.60 7.14
N TYR A 964 1.58 47.35 6.95
CA TYR A 964 0.75 47.31 5.74
C TYR A 964 1.53 47.80 4.52
N ILE A 965 2.25 48.92 4.66
CA ILE A 965 3.07 49.49 3.58
C ILE A 965 4.23 48.55 3.23
N ASP A 966 4.92 47.99 4.23
CA ASP A 966 6.03 47.04 4.01
C ASP A 966 5.57 45.79 3.23
N SER A 967 4.42 45.21 3.58
CA SER A 967 3.87 44.07 2.84
C SER A 967 3.50 44.43 1.40
N LYS A 968 2.90 45.61 1.17
CA LYS A 968 2.59 46.03 -0.20
C LYS A 968 3.83 46.18 -1.07
N LEU A 969 4.92 46.71 -0.51
CA LEU A 969 6.20 46.87 -1.21
C LEU A 969 6.86 45.53 -1.54
N ASN A 970 6.64 44.48 -0.74
CA ASN A 970 7.18 43.14 -1.00
C ASN A 970 6.35 42.34 -2.04
N LYS A 971 5.08 42.70 -2.24
CA LYS A 971 4.19 42.09 -3.25
C LYS A 971 4.30 42.71 -4.65
N SER A 972 4.78 43.95 -4.75
CA SER A 972 4.99 44.71 -6.00
C SER A 972 6.37 44.48 -6.57
#